data_AF-A0A8J1T4X2-F1
#
_entry.id   AF-A0A8J1T4X2-F1
#
_cell.length_a   1.000
_cell.length_b   1.000
_cell.length_c   1.000
_cell.angle_alpha   90.00
_cell.angle_beta   90.00
_cell.angle_gamma   90.00
#
_symmetry.space_group_name_H-M   'P 1'
#
loop_
_entity.id
_entity.type
_entity.pdbx_description
1 polymer ?
#
loop_
_entity_poly.entity_id
_entity_poly.type
_entity_poly.pdbx_seq_one_letter_code
_entity_poly.pdbx_strand_id
1 'polypeptide(L)'
;MIDLTPTLNVEVDILQWILDRRKRQDIKGSNDVKFKLLGQEKDGTLLYCWIDIVPELEEEGPVVHIGTYDPSSKYNKLVFMHDKNVNIVNCTINLEKTFLGFVTQEYDSADGTGSPTQRPREIYKAFIAEIQPQERVFYLNIERPNALKLQFLYTKYRGQVDRESHMLVILHKESIGLYHIPISKMGDKAVILGGQPRKQQVTNKKFTWCQFDQQNQRLYVIYHRKSPNQTGGSQYDPVLASFQFTGQANIEVMVELPLEVPVSYSRSSSRSSYLNLPLCSGIPDSSVNIEVVSQSNGTLCVCYQHPLPATPRTSAPLQEFEGALAEELIELKYSVCIIHLGKTLNCSVPKFPRSIAKKSRIHFSVLNDYVLVYLPNYFVHLLNIGIEFEPCHHILNHAIPRHPTQTPTNRSVHLSSFCKDRTKSRSDIGACFYDNASQIAYKMTLNKDGLVNMFRKSVSSSTRLAILHYAVVHNKELPFIKQLFEVMACDVTNSEIPALLEEFLIGYSYSAMRKQLDRDTMRLLPFTTSETGRGQNEKMSSGERVAQISYTPIKQAFTLLTKKLKFTSGDLWDSVCRRLRTVQTEPLQRFNNRSVYNQLLEMEQEEKAPTGSKESSSFFKKLSAAAKIAFGPRPDKKDRPPSRSEQILGTMPHFMDEKEADLKQERIAALTKDRLTQHLCHYLKSDSIQKIQNMSTEYISCQIHQSRLLCHMIWSVMACNQDQYIPLNVPSTQSDYELFQLMERYYLVVIETAFPLPPGFDAFFAALGFRCLDFRLFIQYVDRDVLRLTADFIRQVLEDLEDTPSNVRIKYQLITKLPKEQAMGCFQHWGNKISIKYRANQYVQNILKQVPGASFPEASLPDSTSMGASASLSGSRTATPTNLPFPPLSTFLKLLEQKDPKLISRDAQRITGMDSRFIEEAALLDSKDSLTQQAYIKSGF
;
A
#
# COMPACT_ATOMS: atom_id res chain seq x y z
N MET A 1 10.86 -3.52 13.20
CA MET A 1 9.68 -3.55 12.31
C MET A 1 8.37 -3.43 13.08
N ILE A 2 8.23 -4.06 14.25
CA ILE A 2 7.03 -3.94 15.09
C ILE A 2 7.41 -3.36 16.44
N ASP A 3 6.51 -2.57 17.03
CA ASP A 3 6.59 -2.10 18.42
C ASP A 3 5.52 -2.80 19.24
N LEU A 4 5.88 -3.21 20.45
CA LEU A 4 5.01 -3.92 21.39
C LEU A 4 4.78 -3.03 22.60
N THR A 5 3.54 -2.56 22.78
CA THR A 5 3.15 -1.79 23.96
C THR A 5 2.39 -2.70 24.93
N PRO A 6 2.84 -2.88 26.18
CA PRO A 6 2.11 -3.69 27.15
C PRO A 6 0.75 -3.06 27.47
N THR A 7 -0.28 -3.89 27.54
CA THR A 7 -1.68 -3.48 27.78
C THR A 7 -2.31 -4.16 29.00
N LEU A 8 -1.74 -5.29 29.40
CA LEU A 8 -2.07 -6.04 30.60
C LEU A 8 -0.77 -6.67 31.08
N ASN A 9 -0.49 -6.59 32.38
CA ASN A 9 0.50 -7.41 33.05
C ASN A 9 -0.21 -8.14 34.20
N VAL A 10 -0.32 -9.46 34.11
CA VAL A 10 -1.05 -10.26 35.11
C VAL A 10 -0.50 -10.09 36.52
N GLU A 11 0.82 -9.97 36.67
CA GLU A 11 1.47 -9.78 37.96
C GLU A 11 1.04 -8.47 38.62
N VAL A 12 1.03 -7.38 37.84
CA VAL A 12 0.71 -6.04 38.33
C VAL A 12 -0.80 -5.82 38.45
N ASP A 13 -1.56 -6.19 37.43
CA ASP A 13 -2.96 -5.83 37.32
C ASP A 13 -3.88 -6.81 38.08
N ILE A 14 -3.48 -8.08 38.29
CA ILE A 14 -4.33 -9.11 38.91
C ILE A 14 -3.70 -9.67 40.19
N LEU A 15 -2.48 -10.18 40.13
CA LEU A 15 -1.85 -10.85 41.29
C LEU A 15 -1.67 -9.88 42.47
N GLN A 16 -1.25 -8.64 42.19
CA GLN A 16 -1.15 -7.60 43.22
C GLN A 16 -2.50 -7.34 43.92
N TRP A 17 -3.61 -7.30 43.16
CA TRP A 17 -4.95 -7.12 43.74
C TRP A 17 -5.34 -8.30 44.65
N ILE A 18 -4.97 -9.53 44.29
CA ILE A 18 -5.21 -10.71 45.13
C ILE A 18 -4.43 -10.59 46.44
N LEU A 19 -3.15 -10.21 46.38
CA LEU A 19 -2.32 -10.01 47.58
C LEU A 19 -2.86 -8.90 48.49
N ASP A 20 -3.31 -7.79 47.92
CA ASP A 20 -3.91 -6.68 48.68
C ASP A 20 -5.27 -7.06 49.27
N ARG A 21 -6.00 -7.98 48.64
CA ARG A 21 -7.21 -8.58 49.21
C ARG A 21 -6.86 -9.47 50.40
N ARG A 22 -5.86 -10.35 50.30
CA ARG A 22 -5.41 -11.21 51.40
C ARG A 22 -5.03 -10.42 52.64
N LYS A 23 -4.27 -9.33 52.46
CA LYS A 23 -3.91 -8.39 53.53
C LYS A 23 -5.13 -7.77 54.21
N ARG A 24 -6.14 -7.38 53.44
CA ARG A 24 -7.40 -6.80 53.99
C ARG A 24 -8.24 -7.82 54.76
N GLN A 25 -8.08 -9.11 54.46
CA GLN A 25 -8.80 -10.20 55.13
C GLN A 25 -7.97 -10.87 56.25
N ASP A 26 -6.79 -10.31 56.59
CA ASP A 26 -5.84 -10.84 57.58
C ASP A 26 -5.47 -12.32 57.36
N ILE A 27 -5.43 -12.78 56.12
CA ILE A 27 -5.06 -14.17 55.78
C ILE A 27 -3.55 -14.33 55.97
N LYS A 28 -3.15 -15.12 56.97
CA LYS A 28 -1.75 -15.40 57.31
C LYS A 28 -1.20 -16.56 56.48
N GLY A 29 -0.06 -16.39 55.81
CA GLY A 29 0.56 -17.47 55.04
C GLY A 29 1.59 -16.99 54.02
N SER A 30 2.13 -17.93 53.24
CA SER A 30 3.04 -17.60 52.13
C SER A 30 2.35 -16.69 51.09
N ASN A 31 3.09 -15.70 50.59
CA ASN A 31 2.66 -14.85 49.48
C ASN A 31 2.64 -15.59 48.12
N ASP A 32 3.07 -16.85 48.08
CA ASP A 32 3.02 -17.70 46.88
C ASP A 32 1.60 -18.21 46.61
N VAL A 33 0.82 -17.40 45.90
CA VAL A 33 -0.58 -17.71 45.54
C VAL A 33 -0.61 -18.48 44.22
N LYS A 34 -1.18 -19.69 44.25
CA LYS A 34 -1.43 -20.47 43.02
C LYS A 34 -2.51 -19.80 42.19
N PHE A 35 -2.12 -19.17 41.09
CA PHE A 35 -2.97 -18.42 40.17
C PHE A 35 -3.10 -19.12 38.81
N LYS A 36 -4.28 -19.02 38.18
CA LYS A 36 -4.50 -19.44 36.78
C LYS A 36 -5.45 -18.49 36.05
N LEU A 37 -5.09 -18.11 34.83
CA LEU A 37 -6.02 -17.50 33.88
C LEU A 37 -6.90 -18.61 33.26
N LEU A 38 -8.19 -18.36 33.04
CA LEU A 38 -9.17 -19.39 32.66
C LEU A 38 -9.92 -19.12 31.36
N GLY A 39 -10.01 -17.86 30.93
CA GLY A 39 -10.72 -17.49 29.72
C GLY A 39 -10.91 -15.98 29.56
N GLN A 40 -11.49 -15.60 28.43
CA GLN A 40 -11.89 -14.22 28.12
C GLN A 40 -13.29 -14.22 27.53
N GLU A 41 -14.09 -13.21 27.87
CA GLU A 41 -15.44 -13.01 27.32
C GLU A 41 -15.47 -12.01 26.16
N LYS A 42 -16.61 -11.95 25.47
CA LYS A 42 -16.83 -11.05 24.33
C LYS A 42 -16.53 -9.58 24.64
N ASP A 43 -16.82 -9.13 25.87
CA ASP A 43 -16.58 -7.76 26.31
C ASP A 43 -15.12 -7.51 26.75
N GLY A 44 -14.22 -8.46 26.52
CA GLY A 44 -12.81 -8.38 26.92
C GLY A 44 -12.54 -8.78 28.37
N THR A 45 -13.58 -9.00 29.18
CA THR A 45 -13.41 -9.41 30.59
C THR A 45 -12.65 -10.73 30.68
N LEU A 46 -11.59 -10.75 31.47
CA LEU A 46 -10.81 -11.94 31.78
C LEU A 46 -11.39 -12.67 32.99
N LEU A 47 -11.42 -13.99 32.93
CA LEU A 47 -11.69 -14.84 34.08
C LEU A 47 -10.39 -15.49 34.56
N TYR A 48 -10.20 -15.49 35.87
CA TYR A 48 -9.05 -16.12 36.52
C TYR A 48 -9.48 -16.80 37.82
N CYS A 49 -8.69 -17.74 38.30
CA CYS A 49 -8.83 -18.29 39.63
C CYS A 49 -7.53 -18.25 40.43
N TRP A 50 -7.70 -18.32 41.74
CA TRP A 50 -6.61 -18.54 42.67
C TRP A 50 -7.05 -19.44 43.81
N ILE A 51 -6.09 -20.07 44.47
CA ILE A 51 -6.35 -20.93 45.64
C ILE A 51 -5.99 -20.15 46.89
N ASP A 52 -6.91 -20.11 47.86
CA ASP A 52 -6.70 -19.41 49.13
C ASP A 52 -7.54 -20.01 50.26
N ILE A 53 -7.23 -19.63 51.50
CA ILE A 53 -7.99 -20.03 52.69
C ILE A 53 -9.07 -18.98 52.99
N VAL A 54 -10.25 -19.42 53.42
CA VAL A 54 -11.31 -18.53 53.89
C VAL A 54 -11.18 -18.41 55.42
N PRO A 55 -11.02 -17.20 56.00
CA PRO A 55 -10.82 -17.02 57.44
C PRO A 55 -11.92 -17.64 58.33
N GLU A 56 -13.15 -17.70 57.82
CA GLU A 56 -14.31 -18.25 58.53
C GLU A 56 -14.36 -19.79 58.48
N LEU A 57 -13.58 -20.43 57.61
CA LEU A 57 -13.58 -21.87 57.33
C LEU A 57 -12.16 -22.45 57.29
N GLU A 58 -11.25 -21.93 58.13
CA GLU A 58 -9.83 -22.36 58.11
C GLU A 58 -9.66 -23.88 58.29
N GLU A 59 -10.57 -24.53 59.03
CA GLU A 59 -10.57 -25.98 59.26
C GLU A 59 -10.90 -26.82 58.01
N GLU A 60 -11.60 -26.25 57.03
CA GLU A 60 -12.00 -26.95 55.79
C GLU A 60 -10.89 -26.95 54.72
N GLY A 61 -9.81 -26.19 54.95
CA GLY A 61 -8.66 -26.10 54.06
C GLY A 61 -8.84 -25.08 52.92
N PRO A 62 -7.89 -25.02 51.98
CA PRO A 62 -7.90 -24.02 50.92
C PRO A 62 -8.96 -24.31 49.86
N VAL A 63 -9.59 -23.24 49.34
CA VAL A 63 -10.63 -23.31 48.32
C VAL A 63 -10.29 -22.47 47.09
N VAL A 64 -11.00 -22.72 45.99
CA VAL A 64 -10.80 -21.99 44.73
C VAL A 64 -11.68 -20.76 44.68
N HIS A 65 -11.06 -19.62 44.44
CA HIS A 65 -11.72 -18.35 44.20
C HIS A 65 -11.69 -18.02 42.71
N ILE A 66 -12.78 -17.53 42.16
CA ILE A 66 -12.90 -17.14 40.75
C ILE A 66 -13.19 -15.66 40.66
N GLY A 67 -12.30 -14.94 39.98
CA GLY A 67 -12.35 -13.50 39.77
C GLY A 67 -12.55 -13.13 38.31
N THR A 68 -12.98 -11.88 38.12
CA THR A 68 -13.02 -11.22 36.82
C THR A 68 -12.14 -9.99 36.83
N TYR A 69 -11.48 -9.72 35.70
CA TYR A 69 -10.73 -8.50 35.46
C TYR A 69 -11.21 -7.85 34.17
N ASP A 70 -11.49 -6.56 34.21
CA ASP A 70 -11.83 -5.76 33.03
C ASP A 70 -10.59 -4.98 32.55
N PRO A 71 -9.96 -5.35 31.40
CA PRO A 71 -8.78 -4.67 30.90
C PRO A 71 -8.96 -3.20 30.53
N SER A 72 -10.20 -2.76 30.28
CA SER A 72 -10.48 -1.37 29.92
C SER A 72 -10.57 -0.48 31.16
N SER A 73 -11.26 -0.92 32.21
CA SER A 73 -11.42 -0.16 33.46
C SER A 73 -10.35 -0.46 34.50
N LYS A 74 -9.51 -1.48 34.27
CA LYS A 74 -8.53 -2.03 35.23
C LYS A 74 -9.17 -2.44 36.55
N TYR A 75 -10.38 -2.98 36.49
CA TYR A 75 -11.16 -3.32 37.68
C TYR A 75 -11.20 -4.83 37.90
N ASN A 76 -10.86 -5.25 39.12
CA ASN A 76 -10.94 -6.64 39.59
C ASN A 76 -12.17 -6.86 40.48
N LYS A 77 -12.81 -8.02 40.33
CA LYS A 77 -13.96 -8.42 41.14
C LYS A 77 -13.95 -9.92 41.41
N LEU A 78 -14.10 -10.32 42.67
CA LEU A 78 -14.43 -11.70 43.05
C LEU A 78 -15.87 -12.01 42.60
N VAL A 79 -16.05 -13.11 41.88
CA VAL A 79 -17.35 -13.53 41.35
C VAL A 79 -17.90 -14.75 42.07
N PHE A 80 -17.07 -15.76 42.32
CA PHE A 80 -17.52 -17.03 42.87
C PHE A 80 -16.44 -17.66 43.76
N MET A 81 -16.86 -18.39 44.79
CA MET A 81 -15.99 -19.18 45.66
C MET A 81 -16.49 -20.62 45.64
N HIS A 82 -15.60 -21.56 45.35
CA HIS A 82 -15.91 -22.98 45.34
C HIS A 82 -15.78 -23.55 46.78
N ASP A 83 -16.49 -24.63 47.10
CA ASP A 83 -16.42 -25.29 48.42
C ASP A 83 -15.15 -26.15 48.61
N LYS A 84 -14.49 -26.49 47.50
CA LYS A 84 -13.32 -27.40 47.45
C LYS A 84 -12.16 -26.85 46.62
N ASN A 85 -10.96 -27.38 46.87
CA ASN A 85 -9.79 -27.20 46.03
C ASN A 85 -9.88 -28.04 44.74
N VAL A 86 -10.44 -27.47 43.67
CA VAL A 86 -10.60 -28.13 42.36
C VAL A 86 -9.68 -27.52 41.29
N ASN A 87 -9.14 -28.34 40.41
CA ASN A 87 -8.31 -27.86 39.30
C ASN A 87 -9.18 -27.39 38.13
N ILE A 88 -9.46 -26.08 38.06
CA ILE A 88 -10.24 -25.48 36.97
C ILE A 88 -9.31 -25.15 35.79
N VAL A 89 -9.71 -25.56 34.58
CA VAL A 89 -8.94 -25.36 33.33
C VAL A 89 -9.61 -24.43 32.33
N ASN A 90 -10.93 -24.23 32.44
CA ASN A 90 -11.68 -23.29 31.62
C ASN A 90 -12.87 -22.76 32.42
N CYS A 91 -13.18 -21.47 32.22
CA CYS A 91 -14.32 -20.82 32.84
C CYS A 91 -14.93 -19.78 31.91
N THR A 92 -16.24 -19.58 32.01
CA THR A 92 -17.02 -18.63 31.22
C THR A 92 -18.21 -18.10 32.02
N ILE A 93 -18.60 -16.86 31.79
CA ILE A 93 -19.71 -16.18 32.48
C ILE A 93 -20.69 -15.59 31.46
N ASN A 94 -21.99 -15.71 31.74
CA ASN A 94 -23.03 -15.15 30.88
C ASN A 94 -23.05 -13.61 30.89
N LEU A 95 -23.73 -13.03 29.91
CA LEU A 95 -23.82 -11.57 29.72
C LEU A 95 -24.32 -10.84 30.97
N GLU A 96 -25.32 -11.41 31.66
CA GLU A 96 -25.93 -10.84 32.87
C GLU A 96 -25.09 -11.06 34.13
N LYS A 97 -24.00 -11.85 34.05
CA LYS A 97 -23.13 -12.21 35.18
C LYS A 97 -23.86 -12.90 36.33
N THR A 98 -24.78 -13.81 35.99
CA THR A 98 -25.61 -14.59 36.93
C THR A 98 -25.23 -16.07 36.99
N PHE A 99 -24.69 -16.63 35.90
CA PHE A 99 -24.26 -18.02 35.80
C PHE A 99 -22.78 -18.12 35.42
N LEU A 100 -22.12 -19.08 36.04
CA LEU A 100 -20.72 -19.41 35.80
C LEU A 100 -20.63 -20.84 35.27
N GLY A 101 -20.07 -21.03 34.07
CA GLY A 101 -19.72 -22.34 33.55
C GLY A 101 -18.24 -22.59 33.79
N PHE A 102 -17.88 -23.77 34.30
CA PHE A 102 -16.47 -24.13 34.48
C PHE A 102 -16.18 -25.61 34.23
N VAL A 103 -14.93 -25.89 33.93
CA VAL A 103 -14.41 -27.23 33.63
C VAL A 103 -13.33 -27.59 34.64
N THR A 104 -13.48 -28.73 35.30
CA THR A 104 -12.45 -29.30 36.15
C THR A 104 -11.65 -30.36 35.40
N GLN A 105 -10.37 -30.50 35.75
CA GLN A 105 -9.49 -31.55 35.25
C GLN A 105 -8.97 -32.36 36.44
N GLU A 106 -9.35 -33.63 36.46
CA GLU A 106 -8.96 -34.61 37.47
C GLU A 106 -8.02 -35.65 36.84
N TYR A 107 -7.13 -36.23 37.66
CA TYR A 107 -6.27 -37.34 37.24
C TYR A 107 -6.84 -38.62 37.84
N ASP A 108 -7.21 -39.55 36.98
CA ASP A 108 -7.59 -40.89 37.40
C ASP A 108 -6.32 -41.65 37.78
N SER A 109 -6.12 -41.81 39.08
CA SER A 109 -5.13 -42.73 39.65
C SER A 109 -5.69 -44.14 39.50
N ALA A 110 -5.49 -44.73 38.31
CA ALA A 110 -5.85 -46.11 38.06
C ALA A 110 -5.19 -47.02 39.11
N ASP A 111 -6.04 -47.74 39.84
CA ASP A 111 -5.84 -48.91 40.71
C ASP A 111 -4.41 -49.29 41.10
N GLY A 112 -4.22 -49.60 42.39
CA GLY A 112 -2.97 -50.11 43.00
C GLY A 112 -2.41 -51.43 42.45
N THR A 113 -2.77 -51.83 41.23
CA THR A 113 -2.16 -52.92 40.46
C THR A 113 -1.32 -52.34 39.33
N GLY A 114 -0.01 -52.23 39.60
CA GLY A 114 0.93 -51.44 38.82
C GLY A 114 1.14 -51.84 37.35
N SER A 115 1.27 -50.82 36.50
CA SER A 115 2.32 -50.78 35.48
C SER A 115 2.89 -49.34 35.43
N PRO A 116 4.21 -49.13 35.60
CA PRO A 116 4.82 -47.79 35.67
C PRO A 116 4.90 -47.06 34.32
N THR A 117 4.28 -47.60 33.27
CA THR A 117 4.39 -47.11 31.88
C THR A 117 3.16 -46.36 31.37
N GLN A 118 2.04 -46.36 32.11
CA GLN A 118 0.83 -45.63 31.70
C GLN A 118 0.75 -44.25 32.36
N ARG A 119 0.81 -43.19 31.54
CA ARG A 119 0.51 -41.82 32.01
C ARG A 119 -0.88 -41.77 32.65
N PRO A 120 -1.06 -41.06 33.78
CA PRO A 120 -2.36 -40.93 34.45
C PRO A 120 -3.41 -40.40 33.48
N ARG A 121 -4.62 -40.93 33.57
CA ARG A 121 -5.69 -40.60 32.62
C ARG A 121 -6.35 -39.31 33.08
N GLU A 122 -6.24 -38.26 32.27
CA GLU A 122 -6.94 -37.00 32.52
C GLU A 122 -8.43 -37.15 32.25
N ILE A 123 -9.25 -36.67 33.18
CA ILE A 123 -10.71 -36.66 33.08
C ILE A 123 -11.20 -35.23 33.23
N TYR A 124 -11.99 -34.77 32.27
CA TYR A 124 -12.57 -33.43 32.23
C TYR A 124 -14.06 -33.51 32.57
N LYS A 125 -14.50 -32.68 33.52
CA LYS A 125 -15.90 -32.59 33.97
C LYS A 125 -16.43 -31.17 33.83
N ALA A 126 -17.70 -31.03 33.44
CA ALA A 126 -18.33 -29.73 33.19
C ALA A 126 -19.43 -29.41 34.23
N PHE A 127 -19.41 -28.18 34.74
CA PHE A 127 -20.33 -27.69 35.77
C PHE A 127 -20.92 -26.33 35.39
N ILE A 128 -22.08 -26.04 35.95
CA ILE A 128 -22.68 -24.71 35.96
C ILE A 128 -22.99 -24.32 37.41
N ALA A 129 -22.60 -23.12 37.80
CA ALA A 129 -22.86 -22.56 39.13
C ALA A 129 -23.72 -21.30 39.03
N GLU A 130 -24.59 -21.14 40.02
CA GLU A 130 -25.29 -19.88 40.29
C GLU A 130 -24.32 -18.94 41.02
N ILE A 131 -24.21 -17.69 40.56
CA ILE A 131 -23.33 -16.70 41.20
C ILE A 131 -23.98 -16.15 42.47
N GLN A 132 -25.30 -16.07 42.49
CA GLN A 132 -26.08 -15.62 43.63
C GLN A 132 -27.42 -16.37 43.68
N PRO A 133 -27.58 -17.38 44.57
CA PRO A 133 -26.71 -17.76 45.69
C PRO A 133 -25.47 -18.60 45.27
N GLN A 134 -24.38 -18.55 46.05
CA GLN A 134 -23.09 -19.18 45.70
C GLN A 134 -23.01 -20.70 45.96
N GLU A 135 -23.94 -21.28 46.72
CA GLU A 135 -23.85 -22.70 47.16
C GLU A 135 -24.37 -23.71 46.13
N ARG A 136 -24.80 -23.26 44.95
CA ARG A 136 -25.48 -24.11 43.96
C ARG A 136 -24.61 -24.35 42.74
N VAL A 137 -23.94 -25.50 42.75
CA VAL A 137 -23.13 -26.02 41.65
C VAL A 137 -23.80 -27.29 41.10
N PHE A 138 -24.07 -27.28 39.79
CA PHE A 138 -24.73 -28.38 39.09
C PHE A 138 -23.77 -29.06 38.11
N TYR A 139 -23.66 -30.38 38.24
CA TYR A 139 -22.91 -31.21 37.30
C TYR A 139 -23.72 -31.43 36.01
N LEU A 140 -23.12 -31.16 34.85
CA LEU A 140 -23.80 -31.28 33.55
C LEU A 140 -23.88 -32.73 33.03
N ASN A 141 -23.47 -33.72 33.84
CA ASN A 141 -23.37 -35.12 33.46
C ASN A 141 -22.44 -35.37 32.25
N ILE A 142 -21.31 -34.65 32.23
CA ILE A 142 -20.29 -34.76 31.19
C ILE A 142 -18.96 -35.11 31.84
N GLU A 143 -18.47 -36.29 31.52
CA GLU A 143 -17.14 -36.78 31.91
C GLU A 143 -16.43 -37.30 30.67
N ARG A 144 -15.29 -36.71 30.30
CA ARG A 144 -14.58 -37.05 29.06
C ARG A 144 -13.07 -37.16 29.26
N PRO A 145 -12.40 -38.10 28.56
CA PRO A 145 -10.94 -38.21 28.57
C PRO A 145 -10.24 -37.19 27.65
N ASN A 146 -10.99 -36.59 26.72
CA ASN A 146 -10.51 -35.52 25.86
C ASN A 146 -10.94 -34.16 26.46
N ALA A 147 -10.11 -33.14 26.27
CA ALA A 147 -10.41 -31.79 26.73
C ALA A 147 -11.76 -31.30 26.23
N LEU A 148 -12.48 -30.60 27.11
CA LEU A 148 -13.74 -29.94 26.80
C LEU A 148 -13.65 -28.45 27.17
N LYS A 149 -14.44 -27.64 26.47
CA LYS A 149 -14.49 -26.19 26.69
C LYS A 149 -15.94 -25.69 26.72
N LEU A 150 -16.20 -24.76 27.64
CA LEU A 150 -17.47 -24.05 27.78
C LEU A 150 -17.30 -22.60 27.30
N GLN A 151 -18.33 -22.05 26.67
CA GLN A 151 -18.35 -20.64 26.27
C GLN A 151 -19.79 -20.11 26.20
N PHE A 152 -20.14 -19.11 27.02
CA PHE A 152 -21.43 -18.43 26.90
C PHE A 152 -21.54 -17.60 25.61
N LEU A 153 -22.74 -17.57 25.03
CA LEU A 153 -23.10 -16.70 23.94
C LEU A 153 -23.65 -15.37 24.46
N TYR A 154 -23.31 -14.28 23.78
CA TYR A 154 -23.70 -12.92 24.13
C TYR A 154 -24.68 -12.40 23.07
N THR A 155 -25.87 -12.98 23.05
CA THR A 155 -26.96 -12.63 22.13
C THR A 155 -27.76 -11.45 22.71
N LYS A 156 -27.94 -10.38 21.91
CA LYS A 156 -28.80 -9.24 22.30
C LYS A 156 -30.24 -9.51 21.83
N TYR A 157 -31.16 -9.66 22.76
CA TYR A 157 -32.58 -9.81 22.47
C TYR A 157 -33.22 -8.43 22.30
N ARG A 158 -33.84 -8.16 21.15
CA ARG A 158 -34.62 -6.94 20.96
C ARG A 158 -35.98 -7.11 21.66
N GLY A 159 -36.10 -6.56 22.88
CA GLY A 159 -37.39 -6.23 23.48
C GLY A 159 -38.11 -7.34 24.27
N GLN A 160 -37.51 -8.51 24.50
CA GLN A 160 -38.00 -9.50 25.46
C GLN A 160 -36.96 -9.76 26.54
N VAL A 161 -37.40 -9.83 27.80
CA VAL A 161 -36.59 -10.30 28.93
C VAL A 161 -36.44 -11.80 28.73
N ASP A 162 -35.31 -12.20 28.17
CA ASP A 162 -35.06 -13.60 27.88
C ASP A 162 -34.96 -14.39 29.19
N ARG A 163 -35.77 -15.44 29.30
CA ARG A 163 -35.73 -16.41 30.39
C ARG A 163 -34.69 -17.50 30.14
N GLU A 164 -33.79 -17.34 29.17
CA GLU A 164 -32.79 -18.35 28.81
C GLU A 164 -31.42 -17.74 28.54
N SER A 165 -30.37 -18.39 29.03
CA SER A 165 -28.97 -18.14 28.68
C SER A 165 -28.45 -19.26 27.78
N HIS A 166 -27.50 -18.98 26.91
CA HIS A 166 -27.04 -19.94 25.92
C HIS A 166 -25.54 -20.20 26.07
N MET A 167 -25.13 -21.47 26.15
CA MET A 167 -23.74 -21.86 26.34
C MET A 167 -23.32 -22.93 25.33
N LEU A 168 -22.19 -22.72 24.67
CA LEU A 168 -21.54 -23.74 23.86
C LEU A 168 -20.78 -24.71 24.74
N VAL A 169 -20.98 -25.99 24.47
CA VAL A 169 -20.25 -27.11 25.07
C VAL A 169 -19.50 -27.83 23.96
N ILE A 170 -18.19 -27.69 23.97
CA ILE A 170 -17.28 -28.22 22.95
C ILE A 170 -16.58 -29.45 23.50
N LEU A 171 -16.89 -30.63 22.96
CA LEU A 171 -16.27 -31.90 23.34
C LEU A 171 -15.29 -32.34 22.24
N HIS A 172 -13.97 -32.20 22.47
CA HIS A 172 -12.96 -32.43 21.43
C HIS A 172 -13.03 -33.85 20.82
N LYS A 173 -12.96 -33.94 19.48
CA LYS A 173 -13.08 -35.19 18.69
C LYS A 173 -14.42 -35.93 18.81
N GLU A 174 -15.43 -35.28 19.39
CA GLU A 174 -16.76 -35.86 19.58
C GLU A 174 -17.85 -34.99 18.96
N SER A 175 -18.21 -33.88 19.60
CA SER A 175 -19.41 -33.14 19.25
C SER A 175 -19.41 -31.72 19.83
N ILE A 176 -20.21 -30.83 19.25
CA ILE A 176 -20.43 -29.47 19.79
C ILE A 176 -21.93 -29.28 19.99
N GLY A 177 -22.33 -28.96 21.22
CA GLY A 177 -23.71 -28.70 21.61
C GLY A 177 -23.92 -27.27 22.06
N LEU A 178 -25.13 -26.76 21.83
CA LEU A 178 -25.65 -25.51 22.36
C LEU A 178 -26.63 -25.84 23.49
N TYR A 179 -26.32 -25.38 24.70
CA TYR A 179 -27.10 -25.62 25.90
C TYR A 179 -27.97 -24.39 26.17
N HIS A 180 -29.28 -24.59 26.19
CA HIS A 180 -30.30 -23.61 26.55
C HIS A 180 -30.55 -23.72 28.04
N ILE A 181 -30.12 -22.71 28.79
CA ILE A 181 -30.11 -22.67 30.25
C ILE A 181 -31.31 -21.84 30.71
N PRO A 182 -32.36 -22.46 31.26
CA PRO A 182 -33.53 -21.72 31.74
C PRO A 182 -33.16 -20.91 32.98
N ILE A 183 -33.67 -19.68 33.03
CA ILE A 183 -33.42 -18.68 34.06
C ILE A 183 -34.72 -18.42 34.82
N SER A 184 -34.67 -18.58 36.14
CA SER A 184 -35.75 -18.25 37.07
C SER A 184 -35.26 -17.23 38.10
N LYS A 185 -36.16 -16.40 38.62
CA LYS A 185 -35.86 -15.47 39.71
C LYS A 185 -36.27 -16.09 41.04
N MET A 186 -35.41 -15.95 42.05
CA MET A 186 -35.69 -16.34 43.44
C MET A 186 -35.63 -15.09 44.31
N GLY A 187 -36.81 -14.56 44.69
CA GLY A 187 -36.92 -13.27 45.37
C GLY A 187 -36.49 -12.08 44.49
N ASP A 188 -36.11 -10.97 45.11
CA ASP A 188 -35.84 -9.70 44.41
C ASP A 188 -34.45 -9.60 43.77
N LYS A 189 -33.50 -10.44 44.17
CA LYS A 189 -32.08 -10.30 43.76
C LYS A 189 -31.39 -11.59 43.28
N ALA A 190 -31.91 -12.77 43.59
CA ALA A 190 -31.25 -14.02 43.19
C ALA A 190 -31.80 -14.55 41.86
N VAL A 191 -30.88 -15.07 41.04
CA VAL A 191 -31.20 -15.66 39.74
C VAL A 191 -30.71 -17.10 39.77
N ILE A 192 -31.63 -18.03 39.57
CA ILE A 192 -31.41 -19.46 39.73
C ILE A 192 -31.73 -20.21 38.44
N LEU A 193 -31.22 -21.43 38.33
CA LEU A 193 -31.53 -22.35 37.25
C LEU A 193 -33.03 -22.69 37.28
N GLY A 194 -33.76 -22.37 36.21
CA GLY A 194 -35.20 -22.59 36.13
C GLY A 194 -35.60 -24.05 35.86
N GLY A 195 -34.63 -24.93 35.59
CA GLY A 195 -34.84 -26.32 35.23
C GLY A 195 -33.60 -26.92 34.55
N GLN A 196 -33.71 -28.15 34.07
CA GLN A 196 -32.59 -28.82 33.39
C GLN A 196 -32.25 -28.13 32.05
N PRO A 197 -30.97 -27.84 31.76
CA PRO A 197 -30.57 -27.25 30.48
C PRO A 197 -30.95 -28.15 29.29
N ARG A 198 -31.53 -27.56 28.24
CA ARG A 198 -31.88 -28.29 27.02
C ARG A 198 -30.71 -28.29 26.05
N LYS A 199 -30.39 -29.46 25.48
CA LYS A 199 -29.29 -29.61 24.53
C LYS A 199 -29.80 -29.55 23.08
N GLN A 200 -29.28 -28.61 22.31
CA GLN A 200 -29.39 -28.57 20.85
C GLN A 200 -28.04 -28.91 20.24
N GLN A 201 -28.00 -29.83 19.28
CA GLN A 201 -26.75 -30.23 18.64
C GLN A 201 -26.36 -29.21 17.55
N VAL A 202 -25.15 -28.64 17.61
CA VAL A 202 -24.65 -27.68 16.59
C VAL A 202 -24.17 -28.44 15.35
N THR A 203 -23.40 -29.51 15.57
CA THR A 203 -22.94 -30.41 14.51
C THR A 203 -22.88 -31.85 15.01
N ASN A 204 -23.41 -32.79 14.23
CA ASN A 204 -23.33 -34.23 14.52
C ASN A 204 -22.00 -34.85 14.05
N LYS A 205 -21.15 -34.05 13.37
CA LYS A 205 -19.90 -34.52 12.78
C LYS A 205 -18.78 -34.40 13.81
N LYS A 206 -18.02 -35.49 13.97
CA LYS A 206 -16.79 -35.48 14.77
C LYS A 206 -15.80 -34.51 14.14
N PHE A 207 -15.27 -33.59 14.94
CA PHE A 207 -14.38 -32.54 14.46
C PHE A 207 -12.95 -32.73 14.98
N THR A 208 -11.99 -32.23 14.23
CA THR A 208 -10.56 -32.31 14.56
C THR A 208 -10.02 -30.96 15.04
N TRP A 209 -10.66 -29.86 14.68
CA TRP A 209 -10.30 -28.52 15.12
C TRP A 209 -11.52 -27.60 15.18
N CYS A 210 -11.51 -26.62 16.07
CA CYS A 210 -12.52 -25.57 16.11
C CYS A 210 -11.95 -24.24 16.64
N GLN A 211 -12.62 -23.14 16.30
CA GLN A 211 -12.35 -21.81 16.82
C GLN A 211 -13.66 -21.04 16.97
N PHE A 212 -13.89 -20.48 18.16
CA PHE A 212 -15.01 -19.58 18.41
C PHE A 212 -14.55 -18.12 18.31
N ASP A 213 -15.12 -17.40 17.35
CA ASP A 213 -15.01 -15.95 17.23
C ASP A 213 -16.04 -15.30 18.16
N GLN A 214 -15.58 -14.86 19.32
CA GLN A 214 -16.40 -14.26 20.37
C GLN A 214 -17.05 -12.94 19.92
N GLN A 215 -16.36 -12.16 19.09
CA GLN A 215 -16.82 -10.84 18.66
C GLN A 215 -18.03 -10.96 17.74
N ASN A 216 -17.91 -11.81 16.73
CA ASN A 216 -18.98 -12.05 15.74
C ASN A 216 -19.94 -13.19 16.13
N GLN A 217 -19.73 -13.84 17.29
CA GLN A 217 -20.52 -14.98 17.76
C GLN A 217 -20.63 -16.06 16.68
N ARG A 218 -19.48 -16.57 16.25
CA ARG A 218 -19.37 -17.49 15.13
C ARG A 218 -18.40 -18.62 15.45
N LEU A 219 -18.75 -19.83 15.07
CA LEU A 219 -17.94 -21.01 15.28
C LEU A 219 -17.43 -21.56 13.95
N TYR A 220 -16.12 -21.67 13.84
CA TYR A 220 -15.44 -22.37 12.75
C TYR A 220 -15.07 -23.78 13.21
N VAL A 221 -15.33 -24.79 12.38
CA VAL A 221 -15.09 -26.20 12.70
C VAL A 221 -14.46 -26.90 11.50
N ILE A 222 -13.40 -27.68 11.72
CA ILE A 222 -12.87 -28.60 10.71
C ILE A 222 -13.26 -30.01 11.11
N TYR A 223 -14.02 -30.67 10.24
CA TYR A 223 -14.32 -32.10 10.33
C TYR A 223 -13.91 -32.78 9.02
N HIS A 224 -13.97 -34.10 9.00
CA HIS A 224 -13.61 -34.89 7.83
C HIS A 224 -14.83 -35.49 7.13
N ARG A 225 -14.88 -35.38 5.80
CA ARG A 225 -15.92 -35.99 4.94
C ARG A 225 -15.29 -37.06 4.07
N LYS A 226 -15.99 -38.16 3.82
CA LYS A 226 -15.52 -39.21 2.90
C LYS A 226 -15.41 -38.65 1.48
N SER A 227 -14.28 -38.85 0.81
CA SER A 227 -14.07 -38.33 -0.55
C SER A 227 -15.02 -39.02 -1.55
N PRO A 228 -15.76 -38.28 -2.40
CA PRO A 228 -16.71 -38.87 -3.34
C PRO A 228 -16.04 -39.54 -4.56
N ASN A 229 -14.78 -39.21 -4.87
CA ASN A 229 -14.18 -39.48 -6.19
C ASN A 229 -13.19 -40.65 -6.28
N GLN A 230 -13.11 -41.55 -5.28
CA GLN A 230 -12.18 -42.69 -5.35
C GLN A 230 -12.79 -44.00 -4.86
N THR A 231 -13.00 -44.93 -5.79
CA THR A 231 -13.33 -46.33 -5.53
C THR A 231 -12.05 -47.09 -5.19
N GLY A 232 -11.70 -47.20 -3.90
CA GLY A 232 -10.57 -48.05 -3.49
C GLY A 232 -9.85 -47.72 -2.18
N GLY A 233 -10.21 -46.66 -1.46
CA GLY A 233 -9.60 -46.34 -0.18
C GLY A 233 -10.45 -45.40 0.68
N SER A 234 -10.43 -45.57 2.00
CA SER A 234 -11.13 -44.68 2.95
C SER A 234 -10.36 -43.37 3.14
N GLN A 235 -10.21 -42.57 2.08
CA GLN A 235 -9.62 -41.23 2.19
C GLN A 235 -10.70 -40.22 2.60
N TYR A 236 -10.35 -39.41 3.61
CA TYR A 236 -11.22 -38.43 4.23
C TYR A 236 -10.66 -37.03 4.00
N ASP A 237 -11.45 -36.16 3.40
CA ASP A 237 -11.05 -34.79 3.08
C ASP A 237 -11.48 -33.85 4.22
N PRO A 238 -10.60 -32.93 4.68
CA PRO A 238 -10.97 -31.95 5.68
C PRO A 238 -11.91 -30.90 5.06
N VAL A 239 -12.97 -30.58 5.80
CA VAL A 239 -13.97 -29.57 5.43
C VAL A 239 -14.08 -28.57 6.56
N LEU A 240 -13.85 -27.30 6.25
CA LEU A 240 -14.14 -26.17 7.13
C LEU A 240 -15.63 -25.85 7.03
N ALA A 241 -16.33 -25.89 8.15
CA ALA A 241 -17.68 -25.37 8.31
C ALA A 241 -17.69 -24.12 9.19
N SER A 242 -18.57 -23.18 8.87
CA SER A 242 -18.84 -22.01 9.70
C SER A 242 -20.30 -22.00 10.15
N PHE A 243 -20.50 -21.81 11.46
CA PHE A 243 -21.81 -21.69 12.10
C PHE A 243 -21.96 -20.28 12.67
N GLN A 244 -22.99 -19.56 12.26
CA GLN A 244 -23.36 -18.26 12.81
C GLN A 244 -24.44 -18.45 13.87
N PHE A 245 -24.26 -17.82 15.04
CA PHE A 245 -25.30 -17.72 16.05
C PHE A 245 -26.00 -16.38 15.91
N THR A 246 -27.31 -16.39 15.65
CA THR A 246 -28.13 -15.18 15.51
C THR A 246 -29.00 -14.97 16.77
N GLY A 247 -29.76 -13.87 16.82
CA GLY A 247 -30.67 -13.62 17.95
C GLY A 247 -31.67 -14.76 18.12
N GLN A 248 -32.04 -15.10 19.37
CA GLN A 248 -32.83 -16.28 19.72
C GLN A 248 -32.14 -17.65 19.54
N ALA A 249 -30.81 -17.69 19.63
CA ALA A 249 -30.04 -18.93 19.64
C ALA A 249 -30.22 -19.82 18.39
N ASN A 250 -30.63 -19.22 17.28
CA ASN A 250 -30.70 -19.88 16.00
C ASN A 250 -29.28 -20.13 15.47
N ILE A 251 -29.08 -21.31 14.89
CA ILE A 251 -27.80 -21.78 14.33
C ILE A 251 -27.92 -21.81 12.81
N GLU A 252 -27.11 -21.03 12.12
CA GLU A 252 -27.07 -21.00 10.66
C GLU A 252 -25.73 -21.50 10.14
N VAL A 253 -25.75 -22.44 9.18
CA VAL A 253 -24.54 -22.94 8.52
C VAL A 253 -24.21 -22.05 7.33
N MET A 254 -23.14 -21.25 7.44
CA MET A 254 -22.85 -20.21 6.45
C MET A 254 -22.07 -20.73 5.25
N VAL A 255 -21.07 -21.59 5.49
CA VAL A 255 -20.22 -22.15 4.44
C VAL A 255 -19.74 -23.54 4.85
N GLU A 256 -19.64 -24.44 3.89
CA GLU A 256 -18.82 -25.64 3.96
C GLU A 256 -17.80 -25.60 2.82
N LEU A 257 -16.53 -25.57 3.18
CA LEU A 257 -15.42 -25.45 2.25
C LEU A 257 -14.46 -26.62 2.46
N PRO A 258 -14.38 -27.56 1.51
CA PRO A 258 -13.27 -28.50 1.46
C PRO A 258 -11.96 -27.70 1.38
N LEU A 259 -10.96 -28.09 2.16
CA LEU A 259 -9.66 -27.42 2.20
C LEU A 259 -8.54 -28.46 2.23
N GLU A 260 -7.45 -28.18 1.54
CA GLU A 260 -6.21 -28.98 1.59
C GLU A 260 -5.37 -28.59 2.82
N VAL A 261 -5.95 -28.72 4.02
CA VAL A 261 -5.22 -28.46 5.28
C VAL A 261 -4.54 -29.76 5.73
N PRO A 262 -3.30 -29.74 6.25
CA PRO A 262 -2.58 -30.93 6.71
C PRO A 262 -3.11 -31.42 8.08
N VAL A 263 -4.41 -31.66 8.17
CA VAL A 263 -5.09 -32.19 9.36
C VAL A 263 -5.46 -33.64 9.09
N SER A 264 -4.74 -34.56 9.72
CA SER A 264 -5.04 -35.99 9.61
C SER A 264 -6.38 -36.34 10.25
N TYR A 265 -7.11 -37.28 9.65
CA TYR A 265 -8.29 -37.86 10.29
C TYR A 265 -7.88 -38.59 11.56
N SER A 266 -8.51 -38.24 12.68
CA SER A 266 -8.20 -38.77 13.99
C SER A 266 -9.43 -39.45 14.59
N ARG A 267 -9.30 -40.72 15.00
CA ARG A 267 -10.40 -41.42 15.71
C ARG A 267 -10.60 -40.81 17.10
N SER A 268 -11.83 -40.78 17.60
CA SER A 268 -12.15 -40.22 18.94
C SER A 268 -11.37 -40.85 20.09
N SER A 269 -10.89 -42.09 19.94
CA SER A 269 -10.07 -42.80 20.93
C SER A 269 -8.58 -42.41 20.94
N SER A 270 -8.13 -41.59 19.99
CA SER A 270 -6.74 -41.14 19.93
C SER A 270 -6.48 -40.08 21.01
N ARG A 271 -5.53 -40.37 21.91
CA ARG A 271 -5.10 -39.41 22.93
C ARG A 271 -4.49 -38.19 22.26
N SER A 272 -4.97 -37.01 22.65
CA SER A 272 -4.44 -35.72 22.19
C SER A 272 -3.59 -35.11 23.30
N SER A 273 -2.58 -34.32 22.94
CA SER A 273 -1.83 -33.53 23.90
C SER A 273 -2.32 -32.10 23.83
N TYR A 274 -2.62 -31.50 24.98
CA TYR A 274 -3.18 -30.15 25.06
C TYR A 274 -2.16 -29.19 25.63
N LEU A 275 -2.07 -28.01 25.02
CA LEU A 275 -1.22 -26.92 25.51
C LEU A 275 -1.98 -26.10 26.55
N ASN A 276 -1.25 -25.57 27.54
CA ASN A 276 -1.83 -24.65 28.52
C ASN A 276 -1.93 -23.23 27.91
N LEU A 277 -2.98 -23.00 27.12
CA LEU A 277 -3.26 -21.74 26.44
C LEU A 277 -4.63 -21.20 26.92
N PRO A 278 -4.69 -20.48 28.05
CA PRO A 278 -5.94 -20.06 28.69
C PRO A 278 -6.83 -19.18 27.81
N LEU A 279 -6.23 -18.39 26.91
CA LEU A 279 -6.96 -17.52 25.98
C LEU A 279 -7.14 -18.13 24.59
N CYS A 280 -6.93 -19.45 24.44
CA CYS A 280 -7.19 -20.12 23.16
C CYS A 280 -8.66 -19.99 22.78
N SER A 281 -8.97 -19.51 21.59
CA SER A 281 -10.36 -19.36 21.09
C SER A 281 -11.07 -20.69 20.80
N GLY A 282 -10.38 -21.83 20.89
CA GLY A 282 -10.91 -23.17 20.66
C GLY A 282 -10.36 -24.19 21.66
N ILE A 283 -10.01 -25.38 21.19
CA ILE A 283 -9.30 -26.41 21.98
C ILE A 283 -7.81 -26.35 21.62
N PRO A 284 -6.88 -26.20 22.59
CA PRO A 284 -5.46 -26.02 22.33
C PRO A 284 -4.72 -27.35 22.05
N ASP A 285 -5.12 -28.08 21.01
CA ASP A 285 -4.41 -29.30 20.58
C ASP A 285 -2.99 -28.96 20.09
N SER A 286 -1.97 -29.66 20.62
CA SER A 286 -0.58 -29.44 20.25
C SER A 286 -0.23 -29.87 18.82
N SER A 287 -1.03 -30.75 18.21
CA SER A 287 -0.74 -31.33 16.89
C SER A 287 -1.16 -30.43 15.71
N VAL A 288 -2.02 -29.43 15.95
CA VAL A 288 -2.61 -28.59 14.91
C VAL A 288 -2.45 -27.13 15.27
N ASN A 289 -1.91 -26.31 14.36
CA ASN A 289 -1.85 -24.85 14.50
C ASN A 289 -2.57 -24.17 13.34
N ILE A 290 -3.85 -23.89 13.56
CA ILE A 290 -4.76 -23.26 12.59
C ILE A 290 -5.44 -22.08 13.28
N GLU A 291 -5.57 -20.98 12.54
CA GLU A 291 -6.31 -19.80 12.96
C GLU A 291 -7.12 -19.26 11.78
N VAL A 292 -8.42 -19.05 12.02
CA VAL A 292 -9.31 -18.36 11.10
C VAL A 292 -9.28 -16.87 11.41
N VAL A 293 -8.99 -16.10 10.38
CA VAL A 293 -8.74 -14.67 10.44
C VAL A 293 -9.81 -13.98 9.61
N SER A 294 -10.62 -13.13 10.23
CA SER A 294 -11.77 -12.49 9.57
C SER A 294 -12.00 -11.03 10.01
N GLN A 295 -12.61 -10.23 9.14
CA GLN A 295 -12.99 -8.84 9.39
C GLN A 295 -14.36 -8.52 8.78
N SER A 296 -15.07 -7.54 9.33
CA SER A 296 -16.39 -7.10 8.84
C SER A 296 -16.40 -6.62 7.38
N ASN A 297 -15.28 -6.11 6.87
CA ASN A 297 -15.10 -5.67 5.48
C ASN A 297 -15.15 -6.83 4.44
N GLY A 298 -15.25 -8.08 4.89
CA GLY A 298 -15.28 -9.27 4.05
C GLY A 298 -13.93 -9.98 3.88
N THR A 299 -12.91 -9.64 4.67
CA THR A 299 -11.69 -10.45 4.75
C THR A 299 -12.02 -11.77 5.45
N LEU A 300 -11.65 -12.88 4.82
CA LEU A 300 -11.72 -14.21 5.41
C LEU A 300 -10.52 -15.03 4.94
N CYS A 301 -9.74 -15.55 5.89
CA CYS A 301 -8.57 -16.37 5.66
C CYS A 301 -8.47 -17.54 6.66
N VAL A 302 -7.92 -18.66 6.21
CA VAL A 302 -7.55 -19.80 7.07
C VAL A 302 -6.04 -19.89 7.03
N CYS A 303 -5.41 -19.61 8.16
CA CYS A 303 -3.96 -19.65 8.30
C CYS A 303 -3.56 -20.91 9.04
N TYR A 304 -2.52 -21.60 8.58
CA TYR A 304 -2.05 -22.80 9.26
C TYR A 304 -0.56 -23.05 9.10
N GLN A 305 0.04 -23.63 10.13
CA GLN A 305 1.41 -24.12 10.10
C GLN A 305 1.42 -25.58 9.65
N HIS A 306 2.32 -25.94 8.73
CA HIS A 306 2.47 -27.32 8.28
C HIS A 306 3.16 -28.19 9.34
N PRO A 307 2.86 -29.50 9.39
CA PRO A 307 3.60 -30.45 10.20
C PRO A 307 5.09 -30.45 9.84
N LEU A 308 5.93 -30.68 10.84
CA LEU A 308 7.38 -30.76 10.62
C LEU A 308 7.73 -32.05 9.85
N PRO A 309 8.74 -32.03 8.97
CA PRO A 309 9.21 -33.23 8.27
C PRO A 309 9.63 -34.32 9.27
N ALA A 310 9.39 -35.60 8.97
CA ALA A 310 9.83 -36.70 9.82
C ALA A 310 11.37 -36.72 9.94
N THR A 311 11.90 -37.07 11.12
CA THR A 311 13.34 -37.34 11.26
C THR A 311 13.69 -38.57 10.43
N PRO A 312 14.74 -38.53 9.57
CA PRO A 312 15.23 -39.74 8.92
C PRO A 312 15.59 -40.76 10.01
N ARG A 313 15.00 -41.96 9.95
CA ARG A 313 15.42 -43.05 10.82
C ARG A 313 16.76 -43.55 10.30
N THR A 314 17.87 -43.07 10.86
CA THR A 314 19.18 -43.67 10.62
C THR A 314 19.14 -45.07 11.22
N SER A 315 19.12 -46.10 10.38
CA SER A 315 19.08 -47.52 10.77
C SER A 315 20.45 -48.06 11.20
N ALA A 316 21.33 -47.21 11.74
CA ALA A 316 22.61 -47.61 12.27
C ALA A 316 22.67 -47.21 13.76
N PRO A 317 22.99 -48.14 14.67
CA PRO A 317 23.23 -47.81 16.07
C PRO A 317 24.51 -46.97 16.11
N LEU A 318 24.37 -45.65 16.20
CA LEU A 318 25.51 -44.78 16.46
C LEU A 318 25.82 -44.87 17.95
N GLN A 319 26.98 -45.47 18.25
CA GLN A 319 27.68 -45.30 19.52
C GLN A 319 27.68 -43.83 19.91
N GLU A 320 27.29 -43.56 21.16
CA GLU A 320 27.34 -42.26 21.80
C GLU A 320 28.79 -41.74 21.78
N PHE A 321 29.15 -40.95 20.77
CA PHE A 321 30.29 -40.06 20.83
C PHE A 321 29.78 -38.67 21.22
N GLU A 322 30.14 -38.24 22.43
CA GLU A 322 30.00 -36.86 22.91
C GLU A 322 30.88 -35.93 22.04
N GLY A 323 30.34 -35.50 20.92
CA GLY A 323 30.89 -34.45 20.07
C GLY A 323 29.73 -33.69 19.45
N ALA A 324 29.65 -32.38 19.71
CA ALA A 324 28.59 -31.44 19.33
C ALA A 324 27.78 -31.87 18.09
N LEU A 325 26.62 -32.51 18.32
CA LEU A 325 25.68 -32.84 17.25
C LEU A 325 25.23 -31.53 16.60
N ALA A 326 25.61 -31.34 15.33
CA ALA A 326 25.16 -30.21 14.53
C ALA A 326 23.62 -30.12 14.56
N GLU A 327 23.08 -28.96 14.89
CA GLU A 327 21.65 -28.75 15.02
C GLU A 327 20.95 -28.99 13.67
N GLU A 328 20.00 -29.94 13.61
CA GLU A 328 19.25 -30.25 12.40
C GLU A 328 18.43 -29.05 11.94
N LEU A 329 18.72 -28.56 10.73
CA LEU A 329 18.01 -27.46 10.10
C LEU A 329 16.93 -27.98 9.16
N ILE A 330 15.71 -27.45 9.29
CA ILE A 330 14.53 -27.86 8.51
C ILE A 330 13.91 -26.68 7.77
N GLU A 331 12.95 -26.99 6.90
CA GLU A 331 12.13 -26.00 6.21
C GLU A 331 10.80 -25.80 6.97
N LEU A 332 10.64 -24.65 7.62
CA LEU A 332 9.40 -24.31 8.33
C LEU A 332 8.39 -23.76 7.34
N LYS A 333 7.24 -24.43 7.19
CA LYS A 333 6.20 -24.07 6.23
C LYS A 333 4.92 -23.63 6.91
N TYR A 334 4.26 -22.63 6.33
CA TYR A 334 2.90 -22.24 6.70
C TYR A 334 2.14 -21.79 5.44
N SER A 335 0.81 -21.84 5.49
CA SER A 335 -0.02 -21.38 4.38
C SER A 335 -1.16 -20.48 4.87
N VAL A 336 -1.60 -19.57 4.00
CA VAL A 336 -2.75 -18.69 4.21
C VAL A 336 -3.71 -18.89 3.05
N CYS A 337 -4.81 -19.60 3.30
CA CYS A 337 -5.91 -19.73 2.34
C CYS A 337 -6.75 -18.46 2.37
N ILE A 338 -6.57 -17.59 1.38
CA ILE A 338 -7.35 -16.37 1.18
C ILE A 338 -8.68 -16.73 0.52
N ILE A 339 -9.64 -17.12 1.36
CA ILE A 339 -10.96 -17.56 0.91
C ILE A 339 -11.61 -16.50 0.02
N HIS A 340 -11.59 -15.24 0.43
CA HIS A 340 -12.27 -14.16 -0.29
C HIS A 340 -11.65 -13.82 -1.67
N LEU A 341 -10.45 -14.32 -2.00
CA LEU A 341 -9.81 -14.19 -3.32
C LEU A 341 -9.64 -15.53 -4.05
N GLY A 342 -10.04 -16.65 -3.44
CA GLY A 342 -9.87 -17.97 -4.04
C GLY A 342 -8.42 -18.42 -4.24
N LYS A 343 -7.47 -17.91 -3.46
CA LYS A 343 -6.03 -18.20 -3.58
C LYS A 343 -5.44 -18.67 -2.24
N THR A 344 -4.43 -19.53 -2.30
CA THR A 344 -3.63 -19.94 -1.14
C THR A 344 -2.21 -19.44 -1.32
N LEU A 345 -1.69 -18.72 -0.32
CA LEU A 345 -0.27 -18.41 -0.22
C LEU A 345 0.42 -19.53 0.54
N ASN A 346 1.47 -20.07 -0.05
CA ASN A 346 2.34 -21.04 0.58
C ASN A 346 3.68 -20.36 0.88
N CYS A 347 4.05 -20.33 2.15
CA CYS A 347 5.31 -19.74 2.59
C CYS A 347 6.25 -20.80 3.16
N SER A 348 7.52 -20.64 2.86
CA SER A 348 8.60 -21.46 3.36
C SER A 348 9.71 -20.57 3.93
N VAL A 349 10.15 -20.91 5.15
CA VAL A 349 11.34 -20.36 5.82
C VAL A 349 12.38 -21.47 5.94
N PRO A 350 13.43 -21.48 5.09
CA PRO A 350 14.46 -22.51 5.10
C PRO A 350 15.39 -22.38 6.31
N LYS A 351 16.18 -23.43 6.56
CA LYS A 351 17.27 -23.45 7.54
C LYS A 351 16.85 -23.07 8.97
N PHE A 352 15.64 -23.48 9.34
CA PHE A 352 15.09 -23.22 10.67
C PHE A 352 15.49 -24.35 11.64
N PRO A 353 16.00 -24.06 12.84
CA PRO A 353 16.38 -25.10 13.80
C PRO A 353 15.21 -25.99 14.24
N ARG A 354 15.35 -27.32 14.10
CA ARG A 354 14.30 -28.28 14.46
C ARG A 354 13.93 -28.26 15.94
N SER A 355 14.92 -28.04 16.80
CA SER A 355 14.75 -27.95 18.26
C SER A 355 13.74 -26.86 18.65
N ILE A 356 13.86 -25.70 18.00
CA ILE A 356 13.00 -24.53 18.15
C ILE A 356 11.65 -24.78 17.49
N ALA A 357 11.64 -25.31 16.26
CA ALA A 357 10.39 -25.56 15.52
C ALA A 357 9.42 -26.48 16.28
N LYS A 358 9.93 -27.51 16.95
CA LYS A 358 9.12 -28.43 17.78
C LYS A 358 8.45 -27.74 18.97
N LYS A 359 9.03 -26.65 19.48
CA LYS A 359 8.56 -25.90 20.65
C LYS A 359 7.82 -24.61 20.27
N SER A 360 7.76 -24.27 19.00
CA SER A 360 7.31 -22.97 18.51
C SER A 360 5.98 -23.09 17.76
N ARG A 361 5.12 -22.08 17.94
CA ARG A 361 3.88 -21.95 17.18
C ARG A 361 3.83 -20.57 16.56
N ILE A 362 3.62 -20.54 15.25
CA ILE A 362 3.43 -19.30 14.51
C ILE A 362 2.11 -18.67 14.96
N HIS A 363 2.14 -17.38 15.26
CA HIS A 363 0.96 -16.59 15.56
C HIS A 363 0.42 -15.93 14.28
N PHE A 364 -0.89 -16.02 14.06
CA PHE A 364 -1.56 -15.39 12.93
C PHE A 364 -2.53 -14.34 13.45
N SER A 365 -2.57 -13.15 12.85
CA SER A 365 -3.59 -12.16 13.17
C SER A 365 -3.84 -11.21 12.02
N VAL A 366 -4.93 -10.45 12.09
CA VAL A 366 -5.15 -9.36 11.13
C VAL A 366 -4.43 -8.09 11.59
N LEU A 367 -3.83 -7.40 10.63
CA LEU A 367 -3.36 -6.04 10.79
C LEU A 367 -3.78 -5.22 9.56
N ASN A 368 -4.92 -4.53 9.65
CA ASN A 368 -5.54 -3.79 8.53
C ASN A 368 -5.79 -4.71 7.31
N ASP A 369 -5.16 -4.43 6.17
CA ASP A 369 -5.24 -5.21 4.92
C ASP A 369 -4.20 -6.35 4.86
N TYR A 370 -3.47 -6.59 5.95
CA TYR A 370 -2.43 -7.61 6.03
C TYR A 370 -2.80 -8.73 7.01
N VAL A 371 -2.35 -9.93 6.70
CA VAL A 371 -2.17 -10.99 7.71
C VAL A 371 -0.78 -10.84 8.29
N LEU A 372 -0.72 -10.64 9.60
CA LEU A 372 0.49 -10.76 10.38
C LEU A 372 0.78 -12.25 10.59
N VAL A 373 1.99 -12.67 10.20
CA VAL A 373 2.55 -13.96 10.55
C VAL A 373 3.78 -13.71 11.41
N TYR A 374 3.69 -14.05 12.69
CA TYR A 374 4.69 -13.68 13.66
C TYR A 374 5.21 -14.88 14.42
N LEU A 375 6.53 -15.03 14.45
CA LEU A 375 7.20 -15.93 15.37
C LEU A 375 8.24 -15.12 16.18
N PRO A 376 8.00 -14.88 17.48
CA PRO A 376 8.85 -14.04 18.32
C PRO A 376 10.34 -14.39 18.23
N ASN A 377 11.20 -13.39 18.07
CA ASN A 377 12.66 -13.53 17.91
C ASN A 377 13.15 -14.22 16.63
N TYR A 378 12.26 -14.65 15.73
CA TYR A 378 12.67 -15.31 14.48
C TYR A 378 12.28 -14.55 13.22
N PHE A 379 11.00 -14.25 13.01
CA PHE A 379 10.57 -13.51 11.84
C PHE A 379 9.21 -12.83 12.06
N VAL A 380 8.98 -11.80 11.25
CA VAL A 380 7.69 -11.13 11.13
C VAL A 380 7.38 -10.96 9.65
N HIS A 381 6.29 -11.55 9.17
CA HIS A 381 5.81 -11.36 7.80
C HIS A 381 4.49 -10.61 7.80
N LEU A 382 4.38 -9.60 6.96
CA LEU A 382 3.12 -8.92 6.65
C LEU A 382 2.71 -9.33 5.25
N LEU A 383 1.69 -10.18 5.18
CA LEU A 383 1.15 -10.66 3.91
C LEU A 383 -0.01 -9.77 3.48
N ASN A 384 0.22 -8.94 2.46
CA ASN A 384 -0.85 -8.14 1.85
C ASN A 384 -1.93 -9.06 1.27
N ILE A 385 -3.11 -9.02 1.87
CA ILE A 385 -4.27 -9.82 1.48
C ILE A 385 -5.48 -8.91 1.26
N GLY A 386 -5.20 -7.69 0.77
CA GLY A 386 -6.19 -6.67 0.52
C GLY A 386 -7.38 -7.19 -0.26
N ILE A 387 -8.54 -6.68 0.09
CA ILE A 387 -9.81 -7.12 -0.46
C ILE A 387 -10.03 -6.65 -1.91
N GLU A 388 -9.47 -5.49 -2.23
CA GLU A 388 -9.73 -4.74 -3.46
C GLU A 388 -8.86 -5.23 -4.63
N PHE A 389 -7.83 -6.02 -4.34
CA PHE A 389 -6.84 -6.38 -5.32
C PHE A 389 -6.12 -7.70 -5.00
N GLU A 390 -5.47 -8.23 -6.03
CA GLU A 390 -4.71 -9.47 -5.96
C GLU A 390 -3.51 -9.33 -5.01
N PRO A 391 -3.17 -10.38 -4.25
CA PRO A 391 -2.06 -10.28 -3.30
C PRO A 391 -0.72 -10.01 -4.01
N CYS A 392 0.04 -9.07 -3.46
CA CYS A 392 1.38 -8.69 -3.90
C CYS A 392 2.13 -7.97 -2.78
N HIS A 393 3.42 -7.65 -2.96
CA HIS A 393 4.14 -6.73 -2.07
C HIS A 393 4.09 -7.13 -0.58
N HIS A 394 4.57 -8.34 -0.27
CA HIS A 394 4.66 -8.78 1.12
C HIS A 394 5.94 -8.24 1.76
N ILE A 395 5.82 -7.83 3.03
CA ILE A 395 6.96 -7.34 3.79
C ILE A 395 7.46 -8.48 4.68
N LEU A 396 8.64 -9.00 4.37
CA LEU A 396 9.22 -10.17 5.05
C LEU A 396 10.46 -9.73 5.83
N ASN A 397 10.36 -9.74 7.16
CA ASN A 397 11.48 -9.37 8.02
C ASN A 397 12.02 -10.58 8.78
N HIS A 398 13.24 -10.96 8.43
CA HIS A 398 14.06 -11.97 9.11
C HIS A 398 15.29 -11.36 9.79
N ALA A 399 15.49 -10.04 9.66
CA ALA A 399 16.57 -9.32 10.31
C ALA A 399 16.23 -9.12 11.78
N ILE A 400 16.26 -10.20 12.53
CA ILE A 400 16.43 -10.18 13.98
C ILE A 400 17.88 -10.59 14.19
N PRO A 401 18.80 -9.66 14.54
CA PRO A 401 20.12 -10.05 15.00
C PRO A 401 19.95 -11.10 16.09
N ARG A 402 20.66 -12.22 16.00
CA ARG A 402 20.87 -13.07 17.18
C ARG A 402 21.40 -12.14 18.27
N HIS A 403 20.65 -11.98 19.35
CA HIS A 403 21.02 -11.05 20.41
C HIS A 403 22.43 -11.41 20.90
N PRO A 404 23.43 -10.52 20.80
CA PRO A 404 24.80 -10.82 21.23
C PRO A 404 24.92 -10.98 22.76
N THR A 405 23.88 -10.63 23.51
CA THR A 405 23.85 -10.71 24.98
C THR A 405 22.52 -11.20 25.53
N GLN A 406 22.09 -12.40 25.18
CA GLN A 406 21.07 -13.12 25.96
C GLN A 406 21.18 -14.61 25.66
N THR A 407 21.52 -15.37 26.69
CA THR A 407 21.36 -16.82 26.72
C THR A 407 20.00 -17.17 26.12
N PRO A 408 19.93 -18.15 25.20
CA PRO A 408 18.66 -18.61 24.67
C PRO A 408 17.82 -19.05 25.87
N THR A 409 16.84 -18.25 26.28
CA THR A 409 15.80 -18.80 27.14
C THR A 409 15.14 -19.85 26.28
N ASN A 410 15.43 -21.12 26.58
CA ASN A 410 14.93 -22.32 25.91
C ASN A 410 13.40 -22.48 26.10
N ARG A 411 12.70 -21.38 26.39
CA ARG A 411 11.28 -21.25 26.71
C ARG A 411 10.49 -21.07 25.41
N SER A 412 9.52 -21.94 25.20
CA SER A 412 8.53 -21.84 24.14
C SER A 412 7.67 -20.59 24.34
N VAL A 413 7.77 -19.61 23.46
CA VAL A 413 6.86 -18.47 23.43
C VAL A 413 5.62 -18.88 22.65
N HIS A 414 4.47 -18.95 23.33
CA HIS A 414 3.19 -19.20 22.71
C HIS A 414 2.33 -17.96 22.85
N LEU A 415 1.85 -17.44 21.73
CA LEU A 415 0.96 -16.28 21.71
C LEU A 415 -0.48 -16.74 21.54
N SER A 416 -1.40 -16.08 22.24
CA SER A 416 -2.83 -16.25 22.06
C SER A 416 -3.45 -14.90 21.72
N SER A 417 -4.54 -14.86 20.97
CA SER A 417 -5.16 -13.58 20.70
C SER A 417 -5.78 -12.98 21.98
N PHE A 418 -5.66 -11.67 22.11
CA PHE A 418 -6.17 -10.92 23.25
C PHE A 418 -7.11 -9.81 22.77
N CYS A 419 -8.28 -9.68 23.40
CA CYS A 419 -9.21 -8.60 23.15
C CYS A 419 -9.19 -7.61 24.32
N LYS A 420 -8.75 -6.36 24.10
CA LYS A 420 -8.75 -5.36 25.16
C LYS A 420 -10.10 -4.66 25.34
N ASP A 421 -10.79 -4.36 24.24
CA ASP A 421 -11.82 -3.31 24.23
C ASP A 421 -13.25 -3.85 24.01
N ARG A 422 -14.22 -3.24 24.71
CA ARG A 422 -15.63 -3.65 24.80
C ARG A 422 -16.45 -3.38 23.54
N THR A 423 -16.00 -2.45 22.70
CA THR A 423 -16.87 -1.79 21.71
C THR A 423 -16.26 -1.62 20.31
N LYS A 424 -15.00 -2.02 20.10
CA LYS A 424 -14.31 -1.80 18.81
C LYS A 424 -13.96 -3.13 18.14
N SER A 425 -14.20 -3.20 16.84
CA SER A 425 -13.79 -4.33 16.00
C SER A 425 -12.27 -4.54 16.10
N ARG A 426 -11.81 -5.79 15.98
CA ARG A 426 -10.37 -6.16 15.89
C ARG A 426 -9.60 -5.31 14.86
N SER A 427 -10.28 -4.72 13.88
CA SER A 427 -9.70 -3.80 12.87
C SER A 427 -9.18 -2.48 13.46
N ASP A 428 -9.77 -1.96 14.54
CA ASP A 428 -9.51 -0.58 14.99
C ASP A 428 -8.49 -0.49 16.14
N ILE A 429 -8.21 -1.62 16.80
CA ILE A 429 -7.42 -1.69 18.03
C ILE A 429 -5.92 -1.97 17.74
N GLY A 430 -5.59 -2.46 16.54
CA GLY A 430 -4.29 -3.08 16.24
C GLY A 430 -4.24 -4.52 16.76
N ALA A 431 -3.37 -5.36 16.19
CA ALA A 431 -3.23 -6.75 16.60
C ALA A 431 -2.78 -6.83 18.07
N CYS A 432 -3.62 -7.39 18.93
CA CYS A 432 -3.32 -7.61 20.34
C CYS A 432 -3.17 -9.11 20.63
N PHE A 433 -2.12 -9.47 21.35
CA PHE A 433 -1.83 -10.84 21.71
C PHE A 433 -1.33 -10.94 23.15
N TYR A 434 -1.60 -12.08 23.77
CA TYR A 434 -1.14 -12.47 25.07
C TYR A 434 0.04 -13.42 24.95
N ASP A 435 1.17 -13.06 25.56
CA ASP A 435 2.29 -13.96 25.70
C ASP A 435 2.09 -14.84 26.94
N ASN A 436 1.85 -16.13 26.71
CA ASN A 436 1.60 -17.10 27.76
C ASN A 436 2.84 -17.36 28.63
N ALA A 437 4.06 -17.10 28.12
CA ALA A 437 5.29 -17.31 28.88
C ALA A 437 5.57 -16.15 29.84
N SER A 438 5.41 -14.90 29.38
CA SER A 438 5.62 -13.72 30.23
C SER A 438 4.37 -13.28 31.00
N GLN A 439 3.19 -13.80 30.66
CA GLN A 439 1.90 -13.41 31.23
C GLN A 439 1.57 -11.91 31.02
N ILE A 440 2.02 -11.36 29.88
CA ILE A 440 1.79 -9.97 29.48
C ILE A 440 1.04 -9.95 28.15
N ALA A 441 0.03 -9.08 28.04
CA ALA A 441 -0.62 -8.81 26.76
C ALA A 441 -0.04 -7.55 26.10
N TYR A 442 0.28 -7.64 24.82
CA TYR A 442 0.85 -6.56 24.04
C TYR A 442 -0.13 -6.10 22.95
N LYS A 443 -0.20 -4.80 22.74
CA LYS A 443 -0.70 -4.19 21.51
C LYS A 443 0.47 -4.00 20.56
N MET A 444 0.33 -4.53 19.35
CA MET A 444 1.33 -4.41 18.30
C MET A 444 1.00 -3.26 17.36
N THR A 445 2.00 -2.45 17.06
CA THR A 445 1.96 -1.41 16.03
C THR A 445 3.15 -1.55 15.08
N LEU A 446 3.01 -1.06 13.85
CA LEU A 446 4.13 -1.02 12.91
C LEU A 446 5.07 0.12 13.25
N ASN A 447 6.35 -0.20 13.41
CA ASN A 447 7.41 0.76 13.65
C ASN A 447 7.88 1.34 12.32
N LYS A 448 7.53 2.60 12.04
CA LYS A 448 7.87 3.30 10.80
C LYS A 448 9.37 3.50 10.65
N ASP A 449 10.07 3.92 11.70
CA ASP A 449 11.54 4.05 11.68
C ASP A 449 12.21 2.70 11.42
N GLY A 450 11.64 1.63 11.97
CA GLY A 450 12.04 0.26 11.70
C GLY A 450 11.86 -0.14 10.23
N LEU A 451 10.78 0.32 9.58
CA LEU A 451 10.55 0.12 8.14
C LEU A 451 11.51 0.96 7.29
N VAL A 452 11.79 2.21 7.65
CA VAL A 452 12.78 3.07 6.96
C VAL A 452 14.17 2.45 7.05
N ASN A 453 14.58 1.97 8.22
CA ASN A 453 15.87 1.29 8.41
C ASN A 453 15.95 -0.02 7.60
N MET A 454 14.84 -0.76 7.50
CA MET A 454 14.76 -1.95 6.65
C MET A 454 14.86 -1.58 5.17
N PHE A 455 14.18 -0.53 4.72
CA PHE A 455 14.27 0.00 3.35
C PHE A 455 15.72 0.39 2.99
N ARG A 456 16.41 1.08 3.91
CA ARG A 456 17.82 1.48 3.77
C ARG A 456 18.77 0.29 3.67
N LYS A 457 18.61 -0.72 4.52
CA LYS A 457 19.51 -1.89 4.60
C LYS A 457 19.17 -3.03 3.65
N SER A 458 17.97 -3.02 3.07
CA SER A 458 17.51 -4.11 2.21
C SER A 458 18.39 -4.23 0.96
N VAL A 459 18.77 -5.47 0.63
CA VAL A 459 19.38 -5.83 -0.67
C VAL A 459 18.30 -6.26 -1.67
N SER A 460 17.10 -6.57 -1.19
CA SER A 460 15.96 -6.99 -2.01
C SER A 460 15.19 -5.78 -2.52
N SER A 461 15.16 -5.61 -3.85
CA SER A 461 14.29 -4.66 -4.55
C SER A 461 12.83 -4.87 -4.16
N SER A 462 12.41 -6.13 -4.03
CA SER A 462 11.03 -6.48 -3.69
C SER A 462 10.62 -6.00 -2.29
N THR A 463 11.54 -6.03 -1.33
CA THR A 463 11.30 -5.49 0.03
C THR A 463 11.18 -3.98 0.02
N ARG A 464 12.05 -3.26 -0.71
CA ARG A 464 11.93 -1.80 -0.86
C ARG A 464 10.60 -1.41 -1.51
N LEU A 465 10.26 -2.08 -2.60
CA LEU A 465 9.02 -1.87 -3.33
C LEU A 465 7.78 -2.17 -2.46
N ALA A 466 7.81 -3.24 -1.65
CA ALA A 466 6.72 -3.58 -0.74
C ALA A 466 6.52 -2.56 0.39
N ILE A 467 7.62 -2.01 0.94
CA ILE A 467 7.56 -0.94 1.95
C ILE A 467 7.00 0.34 1.34
N LEU A 468 7.43 0.71 0.12
CA LEU A 468 6.92 1.89 -0.58
C LEU A 468 5.43 1.72 -0.90
N HIS A 469 5.02 0.55 -1.42
CA HIS A 469 3.62 0.23 -1.67
C HIS A 469 2.77 0.35 -0.40
N TYR A 470 3.24 -0.19 0.73
CA TYR A 470 2.60 0.01 2.03
C TYR A 470 2.44 1.50 2.38
N ALA A 471 3.49 2.30 2.17
CA ALA A 471 3.49 3.72 2.47
C ALA A 471 2.44 4.48 1.63
N VAL A 472 2.35 4.22 0.32
CA VAL A 472 1.48 4.98 -0.59
C VAL A 472 0.04 4.45 -0.66
N VAL A 473 -0.17 3.14 -0.57
CA VAL A 473 -1.51 2.52 -0.71
C VAL A 473 -2.24 2.37 0.63
N HIS A 474 -1.52 2.00 1.69
CA HIS A 474 -2.15 1.61 2.96
C HIS A 474 -1.98 2.65 4.08
N ASN A 475 -0.76 3.15 4.33
CA ASN A 475 -0.49 4.09 5.42
C ASN A 475 -0.80 5.56 5.06
N LYS A 476 -0.41 6.00 3.86
CA LYS A 476 -0.70 7.32 3.29
C LYS A 476 -0.16 8.52 4.08
N GLU A 477 0.86 8.32 4.92
CA GLU A 477 1.46 9.41 5.68
C GLU A 477 2.65 10.02 4.94
N LEU A 478 2.47 11.26 4.49
CA LEU A 478 3.48 11.99 3.72
C LEU A 478 4.85 12.11 4.43
N PRO A 479 4.96 12.32 5.76
CA PRO A 479 6.26 12.36 6.43
C PRO A 479 7.02 11.04 6.34
N PHE A 480 6.32 9.91 6.49
CA PHE A 480 6.91 8.58 6.33
C PHE A 480 7.37 8.34 4.89
N ILE A 481 6.56 8.74 3.92
CA ILE A 481 6.93 8.64 2.49
C ILE A 481 8.17 9.51 2.21
N LYS A 482 8.23 10.74 2.73
CA LYS A 482 9.40 11.64 2.59
C LYS A 482 10.68 10.98 3.10
N GLN A 483 10.65 10.33 4.27
CA GLN A 483 11.80 9.61 4.83
C GLN A 483 12.30 8.48 3.91
N LEU A 484 11.41 7.78 3.19
CA LEU A 484 11.82 6.77 2.21
C LEU A 484 12.53 7.42 1.02
N PHE A 485 12.03 8.58 0.56
CA PHE A 485 12.67 9.34 -0.53
C PHE A 485 14.01 9.94 -0.12
N GLU A 486 14.17 10.38 1.13
CA GLU A 486 15.46 10.78 1.70
C GLU A 486 16.49 9.64 1.63
N VAL A 487 16.06 8.39 1.86
CA VAL A 487 16.94 7.23 1.69
C VAL A 487 17.26 6.96 0.21
N MET A 488 16.30 7.12 -0.69
CA MET A 488 16.53 6.96 -2.14
C MET A 488 17.51 8.01 -2.68
N ALA A 489 17.42 9.24 -2.19
CA ALA A 489 18.30 10.34 -2.57
C ALA A 489 19.76 10.12 -2.16
N CYS A 490 20.05 9.28 -1.15
CA CYS A 490 21.42 8.96 -0.76
C CYS A 490 22.20 8.17 -1.85
N ASP A 491 21.51 7.50 -2.76
CA ASP A 491 22.12 6.79 -3.89
C ASP A 491 21.26 6.96 -5.14
N VAL A 492 21.43 8.11 -5.79
CA VAL A 492 20.74 8.47 -7.04
C VAL A 492 21.12 7.56 -8.21
N THR A 493 22.13 6.70 -8.07
CA THR A 493 22.57 5.79 -9.15
C THR A 493 21.86 4.45 -9.11
N ASN A 494 21.20 4.10 -8.00
CA ASN A 494 20.50 2.84 -7.80
C ASN A 494 19.48 2.54 -8.92
N SER A 495 19.63 1.41 -9.61
CA SER A 495 18.80 1.03 -10.76
C SER A 495 17.33 0.75 -10.42
N GLU A 496 16.98 0.60 -9.14
CA GLU A 496 15.61 0.36 -8.67
C GLU A 496 14.74 1.62 -8.61
N ILE A 497 15.37 2.81 -8.62
CA ILE A 497 14.65 4.08 -8.45
C ILE A 497 13.51 4.26 -9.46
N PRO A 498 13.68 4.01 -10.78
CA PRO A 498 12.57 4.12 -11.73
C PRO A 498 11.35 3.28 -11.33
N ALA A 499 11.56 2.02 -10.91
CA ALA A 499 10.47 1.15 -10.47
C ALA A 499 9.78 1.65 -9.20
N LEU A 500 10.52 2.27 -8.28
CA LEU A 500 9.99 2.88 -7.07
C LEU A 500 9.16 4.15 -7.39
N LEU A 501 9.65 5.00 -8.30
CA LEU A 501 8.91 6.18 -8.76
C LEU A 501 7.63 5.78 -9.50
N GLU A 502 7.68 4.72 -10.32
CA GLU A 502 6.52 4.18 -11.05
C GLU A 502 5.46 3.66 -10.06
N GLU A 503 5.88 2.92 -9.03
CA GLU A 503 5.00 2.43 -7.97
C GLU A 503 4.38 3.56 -7.15
N PHE A 504 5.14 4.64 -6.87
CA PHE A 504 4.58 5.84 -6.24
C PHE A 504 3.45 6.43 -7.09
N LEU A 505 3.69 6.66 -8.39
CA LEU A 505 2.71 7.28 -9.28
C LEU A 505 1.42 6.44 -9.37
N ILE A 506 1.54 5.14 -9.61
CA ILE A 506 0.37 4.24 -9.76
C ILE A 506 -0.31 4.02 -8.41
N GLY A 507 0.43 3.57 -7.39
CA GLY A 507 -0.11 3.21 -6.09
C GLY A 507 -0.74 4.40 -5.36
N TYR A 508 -0.11 5.58 -5.41
CA TYR A 508 -0.65 6.77 -4.76
C TYR A 508 -1.85 7.36 -5.51
N SER A 509 -1.89 7.24 -6.84
CA SER A 509 -3.08 7.61 -7.64
C SER A 509 -4.27 6.71 -7.32
N TYR A 510 -4.04 5.39 -7.25
CA TYR A 510 -5.05 4.43 -6.82
C TYR A 510 -5.60 4.75 -5.42
N SER A 511 -4.68 5.04 -4.50
CA SER A 511 -4.98 5.41 -3.12
C SER A 511 -5.84 6.67 -3.00
N ALA A 512 -5.65 7.65 -3.90
CA ALA A 512 -6.46 8.87 -3.99
C ALA A 512 -7.86 8.58 -4.55
N MET A 513 -7.96 7.74 -5.59
CA MET A 513 -9.23 7.33 -6.19
C MET A 513 -10.14 6.55 -5.23
N ARG A 514 -9.57 5.85 -4.24
CA ARG A 514 -10.34 5.06 -3.25
C ARG A 514 -11.40 5.89 -2.51
N LYS A 515 -11.24 7.21 -2.40
CA LYS A 515 -12.24 8.09 -1.75
C LYS A 515 -13.42 8.44 -2.65
N GLN A 516 -13.25 8.32 -3.96
CA GLN A 516 -14.19 8.78 -4.98
C GLN A 516 -14.99 7.64 -5.61
N LEU A 517 -14.46 6.42 -5.56
CA LEU A 517 -15.02 5.24 -6.22
C LEU A 517 -15.46 4.16 -5.23
N ASP A 518 -16.45 3.37 -5.64
CA ASP A 518 -16.81 2.15 -4.93
C ASP A 518 -15.76 1.04 -5.13
N ARG A 519 -15.79 0.04 -4.24
CA ARG A 519 -14.79 -1.03 -4.19
C ARG A 519 -14.78 -1.93 -5.43
N ASP A 520 -15.90 -2.07 -6.12
CA ASP A 520 -15.98 -2.95 -7.30
C ASP A 520 -15.38 -2.22 -8.51
N THR A 521 -15.65 -0.92 -8.68
CA THR A 521 -14.99 -0.07 -9.68
C THR A 521 -13.48 0.04 -9.45
N MET A 522 -13.03 0.12 -8.19
CA MET A 522 -11.61 0.14 -7.85
C MET A 522 -10.83 -1.09 -8.34
N ARG A 523 -11.49 -2.20 -8.69
CA ARG A 523 -10.80 -3.38 -9.25
C ARG A 523 -10.38 -3.22 -10.71
N LEU A 524 -10.92 -2.22 -11.40
CA LEU A 524 -10.62 -1.94 -12.80
C LEU A 524 -9.42 -1.00 -12.96
N LEU A 525 -8.97 -0.34 -11.89
CA LEU A 525 -7.84 0.57 -11.92
C LEU A 525 -6.52 -0.13 -11.56
N PRO A 526 -5.38 0.32 -12.12
CA PRO A 526 -4.07 -0.17 -11.72
C PRO A 526 -3.74 0.33 -10.31
N PHE A 527 -3.14 -0.53 -9.48
CA PHE A 527 -2.80 -0.23 -8.09
C PHE A 527 -1.33 -0.50 -7.75
N THR A 528 -0.60 -1.13 -8.67
CA THR A 528 0.79 -1.55 -8.55
C THR A 528 1.37 -1.68 -9.96
N THR A 529 2.69 -1.53 -10.09
CA THR A 529 3.42 -1.80 -11.34
C THR A 529 3.85 -3.27 -11.45
N SER A 530 3.86 -3.98 -10.33
CA SER A 530 4.34 -5.35 -10.25
C SER A 530 3.28 -6.37 -10.65
N GLU A 531 3.73 -7.44 -11.31
CA GLU A 531 2.88 -8.59 -11.58
C GLU A 531 2.41 -9.23 -10.27
N THR A 532 1.09 -9.26 -10.09
CA THR A 532 0.43 -9.78 -8.89
C THR A 532 0.42 -11.31 -8.89
N GLY A 533 0.45 -11.95 -7.73
CA GLY A 533 0.38 -13.41 -7.64
C GLY A 533 1.60 -14.18 -8.19
N ARG A 534 2.69 -13.51 -8.62
CA ARG A 534 3.91 -14.17 -9.12
C ARG A 534 4.73 -14.90 -8.04
N GLY A 535 4.47 -14.61 -6.77
CA GLY A 535 5.30 -15.05 -5.64
C GLY A 535 6.38 -14.04 -5.24
N GLN A 536 7.16 -14.39 -4.21
CA GLN A 536 8.27 -13.57 -3.72
C GLN A 536 9.37 -14.50 -3.20
N ASN A 537 10.62 -14.21 -3.54
CA ASN A 537 11.78 -14.92 -3.05
C ASN A 537 12.70 -13.93 -2.35
N GLU A 538 12.77 -14.00 -1.02
CA GLU A 538 13.57 -13.08 -0.23
C GLU A 538 14.92 -13.71 0.10
N LYS A 539 15.98 -12.91 -0.02
CA LYS A 539 17.37 -13.32 0.19
C LYS A 539 18.09 -12.34 1.11
N MET A 540 19.07 -12.85 1.86
CA MET A 540 20.03 -12.02 2.60
C MET A 540 21.06 -11.40 1.64
N SER A 541 21.88 -10.49 2.18
CA SER A 541 23.06 -9.95 1.49
C SER A 541 24.06 -11.03 1.05
N SER A 542 24.12 -12.17 1.76
CA SER A 542 24.94 -13.34 1.38
C SER A 542 24.39 -14.11 0.17
N GLY A 543 23.22 -13.73 -0.38
CA GLY A 543 22.52 -14.45 -1.43
C GLY A 543 21.70 -15.65 -0.94
N GLU A 544 21.78 -15.97 0.35
CA GLU A 544 21.02 -17.05 0.97
C GLU A 544 19.52 -16.73 1.07
N ARG A 545 18.67 -17.69 0.68
CA ARG A 545 17.21 -17.55 0.76
C ARG A 545 16.73 -17.53 2.22
N VAL A 546 15.92 -16.53 2.59
CA VAL A 546 15.31 -16.41 3.93
C VAL A 546 13.82 -16.74 3.93
N ALA A 547 13.14 -16.49 2.83
CA ALA A 547 11.76 -16.89 2.65
C ALA A 547 11.41 -17.05 1.18
N GLN A 548 10.41 -17.89 0.94
CA GLN A 548 9.76 -18.04 -0.35
C GLN A 548 8.25 -18.01 -0.18
N ILE A 549 7.58 -17.31 -1.08
CA ILE A 549 6.12 -17.23 -1.19
C ILE A 549 5.73 -17.70 -2.59
N SER A 550 4.79 -18.62 -2.65
CA SER A 550 4.16 -19.08 -3.90
C SER A 550 2.64 -19.09 -3.76
N TYR A 551 1.96 -19.13 -4.91
CA TYR A 551 0.51 -19.05 -4.99
C TYR A 551 -0.07 -20.32 -5.60
N THR A 552 -1.16 -20.81 -5.04
CA THR A 552 -1.97 -21.88 -5.62
C THR A 552 -3.44 -21.48 -5.64
N PRO A 553 -4.18 -21.68 -6.75
CA PRO A 553 -5.62 -21.42 -6.78
C PRO A 553 -6.36 -22.43 -5.91
N ILE A 554 -7.43 -22.00 -5.24
CA ILE A 554 -8.34 -22.90 -4.53
C ILE A 554 -9.24 -23.56 -5.58
N LYS A 555 -8.88 -24.77 -5.99
CA LYS A 555 -9.57 -25.53 -7.06
C LYS A 555 -10.98 -26.00 -6.70
N GLN A 556 -11.31 -26.05 -5.41
CA GLN A 556 -12.52 -26.69 -4.90
C GLN A 556 -13.70 -25.71 -4.92
N ALA A 557 -14.87 -26.17 -5.36
CA ALA A 557 -16.07 -25.35 -5.44
C ALA A 557 -16.53 -24.94 -4.03
N PHE A 558 -16.65 -23.62 -3.82
CA PHE A 558 -17.30 -23.07 -2.63
C PHE A 558 -18.79 -23.44 -2.69
N THR A 559 -19.24 -24.32 -1.80
CA THR A 559 -20.67 -24.57 -1.65
C THR A 559 -21.19 -23.66 -0.54
N LEU A 560 -21.65 -22.47 -0.93
CA LEU A 560 -22.45 -21.64 -0.04
C LEU A 560 -23.81 -22.31 0.14
N LEU A 561 -24.06 -22.84 1.34
CA LEU A 561 -25.20 -23.71 1.58
C LEU A 561 -26.51 -22.94 1.78
N THR A 562 -26.45 -21.66 2.17
CA THR A 562 -27.64 -20.84 2.40
C THR A 562 -28.03 -20.04 1.16
N LYS A 563 -28.65 -20.70 0.17
CA LYS A 563 -29.30 -20.04 -0.98
C LYS A 563 -30.48 -19.12 -0.57
N LYS A 564 -30.91 -19.14 0.69
CA LYS A 564 -32.17 -18.51 1.17
C LYS A 564 -31.99 -17.25 2.04
N LEU A 565 -30.76 -16.84 2.39
CA LEU A 565 -30.56 -15.68 3.27
C LEU A 565 -30.49 -14.38 2.47
N LYS A 566 -31.40 -13.45 2.77
CA LYS A 566 -31.20 -12.02 2.51
C LYS A 566 -30.13 -11.56 3.49
N PHE A 567 -28.86 -11.64 3.12
CA PHE A 567 -27.81 -11.04 3.93
C PHE A 567 -28.10 -9.55 4.10
N THR A 568 -27.86 -9.01 5.29
CA THR A 568 -27.88 -7.56 5.45
C THR A 568 -26.74 -6.99 4.61
N SER A 569 -27.03 -5.95 3.82
CA SER A 569 -26.03 -5.29 2.99
C SER A 569 -24.83 -4.87 3.86
N GLY A 570 -23.65 -5.36 3.52
CA GLY A 570 -22.41 -5.07 4.27
C GLY A 570 -22.00 -6.11 5.33
N ASP A 571 -22.72 -7.22 5.50
CA ASP A 571 -22.23 -8.34 6.32
C ASP A 571 -20.99 -9.04 5.68
N LEU A 572 -20.19 -9.72 6.51
CA LEU A 572 -19.02 -10.50 6.08
C LEU A 572 -19.40 -11.44 4.94
N TRP A 573 -20.48 -12.21 5.13
CA TRP A 573 -20.88 -13.25 4.20
C TRP A 573 -21.36 -12.69 2.87
N ASP A 574 -22.11 -11.58 2.89
CA ASP A 574 -22.50 -10.88 1.67
C ASP A 574 -21.26 -10.47 0.85
N SER A 575 -20.27 -9.87 1.52
CA SER A 575 -19.02 -9.42 0.91
C SER A 575 -18.19 -10.58 0.33
N VAL A 576 -18.05 -11.68 1.08
CA VAL A 576 -17.34 -12.89 0.63
C VAL A 576 -18.07 -13.54 -0.54
N CYS A 577 -19.39 -13.67 -0.48
CA CYS A 577 -20.21 -14.26 -1.54
C CYS A 577 -20.13 -13.45 -2.83
N ARG A 578 -20.25 -12.12 -2.75
CA ARG A 578 -20.10 -11.22 -3.90
C ARG A 578 -18.73 -11.41 -4.56
N ARG A 579 -17.66 -11.50 -3.76
CA ARG A 579 -16.30 -11.68 -4.27
C ARG A 579 -16.04 -13.03 -4.89
N LEU A 580 -16.45 -14.11 -4.24
CA LEU A 580 -16.26 -15.45 -4.78
C LEU A 580 -17.01 -15.62 -6.12
N ARG A 581 -18.19 -15.01 -6.26
CA ARG A 581 -18.89 -14.94 -7.55
C ARG A 581 -18.07 -14.20 -8.61
N THR A 582 -17.51 -13.04 -8.27
CA THR A 582 -16.66 -12.28 -9.23
C THR A 582 -15.38 -13.02 -9.64
N VAL A 583 -14.80 -13.84 -8.76
CA VAL A 583 -13.61 -14.65 -9.07
C VAL A 583 -13.94 -15.81 -10.03
N GLN A 584 -15.19 -16.27 -10.06
CA GLN A 584 -15.65 -17.35 -10.94
C GLN A 584 -16.12 -16.85 -12.32
N THR A 585 -16.42 -15.55 -12.47
CA THR A 585 -16.78 -14.91 -13.74
C THR A 585 -15.54 -14.49 -14.55
N GLU A 586 -15.71 -14.03 -15.79
CA GLU A 586 -14.62 -13.64 -16.71
C GLU A 586 -13.46 -12.90 -16.02
N PRO A 587 -12.20 -13.17 -16.43
CA PRO A 587 -11.03 -12.55 -15.81
C PRO A 587 -11.08 -11.03 -16.03
N LEU A 588 -11.29 -10.30 -14.94
CA LEU A 588 -11.24 -8.84 -14.93
C LEU A 588 -9.81 -8.40 -15.28
N GLN A 589 -9.68 -7.59 -16.33
CA GLN A 589 -8.41 -6.95 -16.67
C GLN A 589 -8.41 -5.54 -16.12
N ARG A 590 -7.30 -5.13 -15.48
CA ARG A 590 -7.10 -3.76 -15.02
C ARG A 590 -6.70 -2.85 -16.18
N PHE A 591 -7.07 -1.58 -16.10
CA PHE A 591 -6.63 -0.55 -17.02
C PHE A 591 -5.09 -0.46 -17.02
N ASN A 592 -4.50 -0.44 -18.21
CA ASN A 592 -3.05 -0.40 -18.39
C ASN A 592 -2.64 0.97 -18.96
N ASN A 593 -1.98 1.81 -18.15
CA ASN A 593 -1.55 3.12 -18.62
C ASN A 593 -0.58 3.04 -19.81
N ARG A 594 0.20 1.95 -19.97
CA ARG A 594 1.12 1.79 -21.12
C ARG A 594 0.41 1.72 -22.46
N SER A 595 -0.88 1.35 -22.50
CA SER A 595 -1.64 1.40 -23.76
C SER A 595 -1.83 2.84 -24.26
N VAL A 596 -1.84 3.82 -23.36
CA VAL A 596 -1.91 5.25 -23.71
C VAL A 596 -0.59 5.67 -24.34
N TYR A 597 0.54 5.31 -23.74
CA TYR A 597 1.88 5.61 -24.26
C TYR A 597 2.10 5.04 -25.67
N ASN A 598 1.80 3.75 -25.88
CA ASN A 598 1.99 3.11 -27.18
C ASN A 598 1.20 3.81 -28.30
N GLN A 599 -0.04 4.20 -28.01
CA GLN A 599 -0.85 4.93 -28.97
C GLN A 599 -0.34 6.35 -29.22
N LEU A 600 0.16 7.05 -28.20
CA LEU A 600 0.81 8.35 -28.40
C LEU A 600 2.00 8.22 -29.36
N LEU A 601 2.81 7.17 -29.19
CA LEU A 601 3.97 6.91 -30.04
C LEU A 601 3.58 6.61 -31.50
N GLU A 602 2.56 5.77 -31.70
CA GLU A 602 2.00 5.48 -33.04
C GLU A 602 1.53 6.76 -33.73
N MET A 603 0.79 7.62 -33.01
CA MET A 603 0.26 8.88 -33.55
C MET A 603 1.35 9.90 -33.86
N GLU A 604 2.39 10.02 -33.02
CA GLU A 604 3.53 10.90 -33.29
C GLU A 604 4.35 10.45 -34.51
N GLN A 605 4.37 9.15 -34.82
CA GLN A 605 4.98 8.61 -36.04
C GLN A 605 4.13 8.94 -37.28
N GLU A 606 2.81 8.83 -37.18
CA GLU A 606 1.88 9.20 -38.25
C GLU A 606 1.90 10.69 -38.59
N GLU A 607 1.98 11.58 -37.58
CA GLU A 607 2.08 13.04 -37.78
C GLU A 607 3.40 13.44 -38.50
N LYS A 608 4.47 12.66 -38.36
CA LYS A 608 5.75 12.88 -39.03
C LYS A 608 5.79 12.33 -40.47
N ALA A 609 4.80 11.54 -40.89
CA ALA A 609 4.73 11.00 -42.23
C ALA A 609 4.23 12.06 -43.25
N PRO A 610 4.79 12.12 -44.46
CA PRO A 610 4.45 13.15 -45.46
C PRO A 610 3.01 13.11 -45.99
N THR A 611 2.21 12.10 -45.62
CA THR A 611 0.83 11.88 -46.05
C THR A 611 -0.23 12.17 -44.98
N GLY A 612 0.15 12.78 -43.84
CA GLY A 612 -0.74 12.97 -42.68
C GLY A 612 -2.09 13.65 -43.00
N SER A 613 -3.19 12.97 -42.64
CA SER A 613 -4.57 13.42 -42.89
C SER A 613 -4.98 14.56 -41.96
N LYS A 614 -5.74 15.55 -42.49
CA LYS A 614 -6.26 16.71 -41.72
C LYS A 614 -7.25 16.31 -40.59
N GLU A 615 -7.69 15.06 -40.56
CA GLU A 615 -8.69 14.53 -39.62
C GLU A 615 -8.16 14.39 -38.19
N SER A 616 -6.89 14.03 -38.01
CA SER A 616 -6.23 13.89 -36.70
C SER A 616 -6.23 15.22 -35.93
N SER A 617 -5.96 16.34 -36.59
CA SER A 617 -5.97 17.68 -35.95
C SER A 617 -7.36 18.14 -35.48
N SER A 618 -8.44 17.71 -36.16
CA SER A 618 -9.82 18.03 -35.81
C SER A 618 -10.30 17.23 -34.60
N PHE A 619 -9.87 15.98 -34.49
CA PHE A 619 -10.11 15.10 -33.34
C PHE A 619 -9.51 15.67 -32.04
N PHE A 620 -8.27 16.17 -32.10
CA PHE A 620 -7.59 16.78 -30.94
C PHE A 620 -8.19 18.12 -30.49
N LYS A 621 -8.65 18.96 -31.42
CA LYS A 621 -9.37 20.20 -31.05
C LYS A 621 -10.65 19.90 -30.26
N LYS A 622 -11.32 18.78 -30.54
CA LYS A 622 -12.51 18.32 -29.79
C LYS A 622 -12.15 17.71 -28.42
N LEU A 623 -11.00 17.05 -28.30
CA LEU A 623 -10.51 16.40 -27.08
C LEU A 623 -9.87 17.37 -26.06
N SER A 624 -9.13 18.40 -26.51
CA SER A 624 -8.45 19.38 -25.65
C SER A 624 -9.40 20.22 -24.77
N ALA A 625 -10.65 20.43 -25.21
CA ALA A 625 -11.67 21.14 -24.42
C ALA A 625 -11.99 20.42 -23.08
N ALA A 626 -11.83 19.10 -23.02
CA ALA A 626 -12.06 18.31 -21.81
C ALA A 626 -10.87 18.32 -20.83
N ALA A 627 -9.64 18.53 -21.33
CA ALA A 627 -8.42 18.58 -20.51
C ALA A 627 -8.32 19.89 -19.69
N LYS A 628 -8.82 21.01 -20.25
CA LYS A 628 -8.83 22.33 -19.60
C LYS A 628 -9.59 22.38 -18.27
N ILE A 629 -10.52 21.45 -18.04
CA ILE A 629 -11.25 21.32 -16.77
C ILE A 629 -10.36 20.69 -15.69
N ALA A 630 -9.52 19.72 -16.05
CA ALA A 630 -8.59 19.06 -15.12
C ALA A 630 -7.38 19.96 -14.77
N PHE A 631 -6.95 20.81 -15.71
CA PHE A 631 -5.91 21.84 -15.51
C PHE A 631 -6.48 23.19 -15.03
N GLY A 632 -7.75 23.24 -14.60
CA GLY A 632 -8.46 24.48 -14.28
C GLY A 632 -7.77 25.35 -13.21
N PRO A 633 -8.00 26.68 -13.25
CA PRO A 633 -7.31 27.63 -12.37
C PRO A 633 -7.58 27.36 -10.90
N ARG A 634 -6.51 27.27 -10.09
CA ARG A 634 -6.62 27.29 -8.63
C ARG A 634 -6.98 28.71 -8.17
N PRO A 635 -7.82 28.86 -7.12
CA PRO A 635 -8.09 30.17 -6.52
C PRO A 635 -6.78 30.83 -6.05
N ASP A 636 -6.72 32.16 -6.15
CA ASP A 636 -5.51 32.95 -5.89
C ASP A 636 -4.90 32.65 -4.51
N LYS A 637 -3.56 32.53 -4.48
CA LYS A 637 -2.75 32.09 -3.33
C LYS A 637 -2.72 33.08 -2.14
N LYS A 638 -3.20 34.31 -2.30
CA LYS A 638 -2.82 35.41 -1.40
C LYS A 638 -3.31 35.30 0.05
N ASP A 639 -4.30 34.46 0.37
CA ASP A 639 -4.85 34.35 1.74
C ASP A 639 -5.12 32.91 2.24
N ARG A 640 -4.54 31.87 1.62
CA ARG A 640 -4.81 30.48 2.03
C ARG A 640 -3.73 29.94 2.99
N PRO A 641 -4.10 29.26 4.10
CA PRO A 641 -3.12 28.54 4.90
C PRO A 641 -2.38 27.49 4.06
N PRO A 642 -1.08 27.27 4.32
CA PRO A 642 -0.27 26.32 3.56
C PRO A 642 -0.91 24.93 3.63
N SER A 643 -0.98 24.27 2.48
CA SER A 643 -1.50 22.90 2.39
C SER A 643 -0.67 21.96 3.26
N ARG A 644 -1.27 20.84 3.70
CA ARG A 644 -0.55 19.82 4.49
C ARG A 644 0.72 19.33 3.79
N SER A 645 0.73 19.28 2.46
CA SER A 645 1.93 18.94 1.67
C SER A 645 3.02 20.01 1.76
N GLU A 646 2.67 21.29 1.69
CA GLU A 646 3.64 22.40 1.81
C GLU A 646 4.22 22.49 3.22
N GLN A 647 3.45 22.16 4.25
CA GLN A 647 3.94 22.10 5.62
C GLN A 647 5.02 21.02 5.84
N ILE A 648 5.01 19.95 5.04
CA ILE A 648 5.90 18.79 5.20
C ILE A 648 7.08 18.83 4.21
N LEU A 649 6.80 19.22 2.97
CA LEU A 649 7.79 19.27 1.88
C LEU A 649 8.46 20.64 1.76
N GLY A 650 7.88 21.69 2.35
CA GLY A 650 8.33 23.06 2.19
C GLY A 650 7.61 23.80 1.07
N THR A 651 8.16 24.97 0.70
CA THR A 651 7.61 25.82 -0.37
C THR A 651 7.72 25.10 -1.71
N MET A 652 6.61 25.03 -2.44
CA MET A 652 6.58 24.46 -3.79
C MET A 652 7.47 25.28 -4.74
N PRO A 653 8.24 24.65 -5.65
CA PRO A 653 9.06 25.35 -6.63
C PRO A 653 8.24 26.29 -7.52
N HIS A 654 8.77 27.49 -7.81
CA HIS A 654 8.10 28.48 -8.66
C HIS A 654 7.75 27.97 -10.07
N PHE A 655 8.61 27.16 -10.69
CA PHE A 655 8.34 26.63 -12.04
C PHE A 655 7.02 25.83 -12.09
N MET A 656 6.58 25.23 -10.98
CA MET A 656 5.33 24.47 -10.91
C MET A 656 4.06 25.33 -10.76
N ASP A 657 4.20 26.65 -10.63
CA ASP A 657 3.10 27.63 -10.64
C ASP A 657 2.87 28.25 -12.03
N GLU A 658 3.72 27.93 -13.01
CA GLU A 658 3.60 28.45 -14.38
C GLU A 658 2.25 28.07 -15.00
N LYS A 659 1.66 29.03 -15.73
CA LYS A 659 0.30 28.93 -16.30
C LYS A 659 0.30 28.59 -17.79
N GLU A 660 1.44 28.18 -18.35
CA GLU A 660 1.54 27.91 -19.78
C GLU A 660 0.81 26.60 -20.13
N ALA A 661 -0.02 26.66 -21.18
CA ALA A 661 -0.76 25.50 -21.65
C ALA A 661 0.17 24.59 -22.46
N ASP A 662 0.58 23.45 -21.88
CA ASP A 662 1.34 22.44 -22.61
C ASP A 662 0.39 21.51 -23.38
N LEU A 663 0.34 21.72 -24.70
CA LEU A 663 -0.44 20.92 -25.64
C LEU A 663 -0.12 19.42 -25.56
N LYS A 664 1.12 19.01 -25.25
CA LYS A 664 1.49 17.59 -25.11
C LYS A 664 0.86 17.00 -23.85
N GLN A 665 0.89 17.70 -22.73
CA GLN A 665 0.21 17.22 -21.51
C GLN A 665 -1.31 17.18 -21.69
N GLU A 666 -1.91 18.15 -22.40
CA GLU A 666 -3.34 18.12 -22.74
C GLU A 666 -3.70 16.91 -23.60
N ARG A 667 -2.85 16.54 -24.57
CA ARG A 667 -3.03 15.33 -25.40
C ARG A 667 -2.99 14.05 -24.56
N ILE A 668 -2.01 13.91 -23.66
CA ILE A 668 -1.88 12.76 -22.75
C ILE A 668 -3.14 12.61 -21.88
N ALA A 669 -3.58 13.70 -21.25
CA ALA A 669 -4.78 13.71 -20.42
C ALA A 669 -6.03 13.31 -21.21
N ALA A 670 -6.20 13.86 -22.41
CA ALA A 670 -7.38 13.58 -23.23
C ALA A 670 -7.42 12.12 -23.71
N LEU A 671 -6.27 11.55 -24.11
CA LEU A 671 -6.18 10.16 -24.54
C LEU A 671 -6.44 9.19 -23.38
N THR A 672 -5.88 9.49 -22.21
CA THR A 672 -6.15 8.73 -20.99
C THR A 672 -7.64 8.71 -20.66
N LYS A 673 -8.32 9.86 -20.79
CA LYS A 673 -9.77 9.98 -20.55
C LYS A 673 -10.55 9.05 -21.46
N ASP A 674 -10.26 9.10 -22.76
CA ASP A 674 -10.96 8.31 -23.78
C ASP A 674 -10.79 6.81 -23.53
N ARG A 675 -9.54 6.34 -23.40
CA ARG A 675 -9.22 4.93 -23.17
C ARG A 675 -9.78 4.39 -21.86
N LEU A 676 -9.68 5.16 -20.78
CA LEU A 676 -10.24 4.74 -19.49
C LEU A 676 -11.77 4.71 -19.56
N THR A 677 -12.40 5.66 -20.23
CA THR A 677 -13.87 5.67 -20.42
C THR A 677 -14.31 4.43 -21.21
N GLN A 678 -13.62 4.07 -22.29
CA GLN A 678 -13.90 2.86 -23.06
C GLN A 678 -13.74 1.59 -22.21
N HIS A 679 -12.65 1.52 -21.43
CA HIS A 679 -12.38 0.41 -20.52
C HIS A 679 -13.48 0.26 -19.45
N LEU A 680 -13.85 1.35 -18.79
CA LEU A 680 -14.90 1.34 -17.77
C LEU A 680 -16.27 1.02 -18.37
N CYS A 681 -16.62 1.56 -19.55
CA CYS A 681 -17.88 1.22 -20.25
C CYS A 681 -17.99 -0.27 -20.59
N HIS A 682 -16.88 -0.95 -20.85
CA HIS A 682 -16.87 -2.40 -21.10
C HIS A 682 -17.37 -3.20 -19.89
N TYR A 683 -16.94 -2.82 -18.67
CA TYR A 683 -17.25 -3.54 -17.44
C TYR A 683 -18.47 -2.98 -16.68
N LEU A 684 -18.69 -1.66 -16.69
CA LEU A 684 -19.74 -0.97 -15.94
C LEU A 684 -20.98 -0.68 -16.80
N LYS A 685 -21.54 -1.72 -17.42
CA LYS A 685 -22.67 -1.58 -18.37
C LYS A 685 -23.95 -0.98 -17.78
N SER A 686 -24.11 -1.03 -16.46
CA SER A 686 -25.28 -0.46 -15.76
C SER A 686 -25.14 1.03 -15.43
N ASP A 687 -23.92 1.56 -15.45
CA ASP A 687 -23.66 2.95 -15.10
C ASP A 687 -23.86 3.89 -16.30
N SER A 688 -24.28 5.13 -16.04
CA SER A 688 -24.42 6.13 -17.10
C SER A 688 -23.06 6.55 -17.65
N ILE A 689 -22.98 6.81 -18.96
CA ILE A 689 -21.75 7.27 -19.63
C ILE A 689 -21.22 8.54 -18.95
N GLN A 690 -22.09 9.45 -18.51
CA GLN A 690 -21.69 10.67 -17.79
C GLN A 690 -20.98 10.37 -16.48
N LYS A 691 -21.48 9.40 -15.70
CA LYS A 691 -20.84 8.96 -14.45
C LYS A 691 -19.44 8.40 -14.74
N ILE A 692 -19.31 7.56 -15.76
CA ILE A 692 -18.04 6.98 -16.18
C ILE A 692 -17.05 8.07 -16.65
N GLN A 693 -17.49 9.03 -17.46
CA GLN A 693 -16.65 10.16 -17.89
C GLN A 693 -16.18 11.03 -16.72
N ASN A 694 -17.00 11.19 -15.69
CA ASN A 694 -16.62 11.89 -14.46
C ASN A 694 -15.54 11.10 -13.69
N MET A 695 -15.69 9.77 -13.57
CA MET A 695 -14.68 8.90 -12.96
C MET A 695 -13.33 9.00 -13.70
N SER A 696 -13.35 8.98 -15.04
CA SER A 696 -12.15 9.13 -15.86
C SER A 696 -11.48 10.51 -15.69
N THR A 697 -12.28 11.57 -15.54
CA THR A 697 -11.76 12.93 -15.32
C THR A 697 -11.11 13.06 -13.94
N GLU A 698 -11.71 12.46 -12.91
CA GLU A 698 -11.15 12.43 -11.55
C GLU A 698 -9.86 11.60 -11.49
N TYR A 699 -9.77 10.50 -12.24
CA TYR A 699 -8.54 9.70 -12.36
C TYR A 699 -7.37 10.54 -12.89
N ILE A 700 -7.60 11.33 -13.95
CA ILE A 700 -6.58 12.23 -14.51
C ILE A 700 -6.19 13.32 -13.51
N SER A 701 -7.15 13.90 -12.80
CA SER A 701 -6.89 14.88 -11.73
C SER A 701 -5.97 14.28 -10.65
N CYS A 702 -6.22 13.04 -10.26
CA CYS A 702 -5.35 12.31 -9.34
C CYS A 702 -3.95 12.09 -9.94
N GLN A 703 -3.83 11.67 -11.19
CA GLN A 703 -2.52 11.49 -11.86
C GLN A 703 -1.71 12.78 -11.91
N ILE A 704 -2.33 13.90 -12.32
CA ILE A 704 -1.69 15.23 -12.33
C ILE A 704 -1.22 15.60 -10.93
N HIS A 705 -2.08 15.39 -9.92
CA HIS A 705 -1.73 15.70 -8.53
C HIS A 705 -0.54 14.86 -8.03
N GLN A 706 -0.53 13.55 -8.28
CA GLN A 706 0.55 12.68 -7.82
C GLN A 706 1.85 12.90 -8.58
N SER A 707 1.79 13.19 -9.88
CA SER A 707 2.96 13.58 -10.67
C SER A 707 3.60 14.86 -10.11
N ARG A 708 2.78 15.89 -9.81
CA ARG A 708 3.24 17.12 -9.14
C ARG A 708 3.82 16.85 -7.75
N LEU A 709 3.15 16.04 -6.95
CA LEU A 709 3.62 15.73 -5.60
C LEU A 709 4.96 14.99 -5.64
N LEU A 710 5.15 14.07 -6.59
CA LEU A 710 6.42 13.37 -6.77
C LEU A 710 7.55 14.32 -7.15
N CYS A 711 7.31 15.21 -8.12
CA CYS A 711 8.29 16.23 -8.52
C CYS A 711 8.67 17.13 -7.32
N HIS A 712 7.68 17.62 -6.57
CA HIS A 712 7.92 18.42 -5.35
C HIS A 712 8.67 17.61 -4.28
N MET A 713 8.41 16.30 -4.16
CA MET A 713 9.12 15.44 -3.20
C MET A 713 10.59 15.28 -3.56
N ILE A 714 10.92 15.04 -4.84
CA ILE A 714 12.30 14.97 -5.33
C ILE A 714 13.01 16.31 -5.08
N TRP A 715 12.35 17.42 -5.41
CA TRP A 715 12.87 18.77 -5.13
C TRP A 715 13.12 18.99 -3.63
N SER A 716 12.14 18.67 -2.78
CA SER A 716 12.22 18.87 -1.33
C SER A 716 13.41 18.14 -0.69
N VAL A 717 13.72 16.93 -1.19
CA VAL A 717 14.79 16.10 -0.64
C VAL A 717 16.17 16.51 -1.16
N MET A 718 16.28 16.96 -2.41
CA MET A 718 17.57 17.29 -3.04
C MET A 718 17.95 18.78 -2.96
N ALA A 719 16.97 19.67 -3.09
CA ALA A 719 17.15 21.11 -3.32
C ALA A 719 16.75 21.96 -2.09
N CYS A 720 16.76 21.38 -0.89
CA CYS A 720 16.24 22.00 0.34
C CYS A 720 16.88 23.37 0.72
N ASN A 721 17.98 23.77 0.05
CA ASN A 721 18.70 25.02 0.30
C ASN A 721 19.02 25.85 -0.96
N GLN A 722 18.40 25.57 -2.12
CA GLN A 722 18.64 26.34 -3.34
C GLN A 722 17.59 27.43 -3.52
N ASP A 723 18.01 28.59 -4.03
CA ASP A 723 17.08 29.61 -4.51
C ASP A 723 16.12 28.97 -5.54
N GLN A 724 14.85 29.41 -5.55
CA GLN A 724 13.83 28.85 -6.45
C GLN A 724 14.12 29.10 -7.94
N TYR A 725 15.18 29.85 -8.24
CA TYR A 725 15.64 30.21 -9.57
C TYR A 725 17.00 29.54 -9.85
N ILE A 726 17.14 28.90 -11.02
CA ILE A 726 18.40 28.26 -11.44
C ILE A 726 19.15 29.21 -12.38
N PRO A 727 20.19 29.93 -11.94
CA PRO A 727 20.95 30.80 -12.84
C PRO A 727 21.79 29.97 -13.82
N LEU A 728 21.74 30.32 -15.11
CA LEU A 728 22.44 29.59 -16.17
C LEU A 728 23.92 29.97 -16.34
N ASN A 729 24.34 31.07 -15.72
CA ASN A 729 25.70 31.61 -15.79
C ASN A 729 26.62 31.12 -14.65
N VAL A 730 26.12 30.30 -13.73
CA VAL A 730 26.87 29.72 -12.61
C VAL A 730 27.20 28.25 -12.92
N PRO A 731 28.43 27.76 -12.63
CA PRO A 731 28.77 26.36 -12.81
C PRO A 731 27.87 25.43 -11.97
N SER A 732 27.58 24.25 -12.50
CA SER A 732 26.83 23.22 -11.76
C SER A 732 27.61 22.70 -10.55
N THR A 733 26.89 22.45 -9.48
CA THR A 733 27.37 21.71 -8.31
C THR A 733 27.08 20.21 -8.45
N GLN A 734 27.74 19.39 -7.63
CA GLN A 734 27.45 17.95 -7.57
C GLN A 734 25.97 17.68 -7.23
N SER A 735 25.39 18.46 -6.32
CA SER A 735 23.97 18.34 -5.95
C SER A 735 23.03 18.68 -7.10
N ASP A 736 23.41 19.63 -7.99
CA ASP A 736 22.64 19.94 -9.20
C ASP A 736 22.64 18.77 -10.18
N TYR A 737 23.77 18.10 -10.31
CA TYR A 737 23.90 16.92 -11.16
C TYR A 737 23.11 15.73 -10.60
N GLU A 738 23.12 15.51 -9.28
CA GLU A 738 22.30 14.47 -8.63
C GLU A 738 20.80 14.77 -8.75
N LEU A 739 20.40 16.03 -8.61
CA LEU A 739 19.02 16.47 -8.88
C LEU A 739 18.64 16.22 -10.35
N PHE A 740 19.54 16.54 -11.29
CA PHE A 740 19.32 16.27 -12.72
C PHE A 740 19.08 14.78 -12.99
N GLN A 741 19.90 13.89 -12.41
CA GLN A 741 19.74 12.45 -12.56
C GLN A 741 18.40 11.93 -12.01
N LEU A 742 17.96 12.41 -10.85
CA LEU A 742 16.66 12.03 -10.30
C LEU A 742 15.49 12.58 -11.12
N MET A 743 15.59 13.82 -11.61
CA MET A 743 14.57 14.43 -12.47
C MET A 743 14.49 13.74 -13.83
N GLU A 744 15.63 13.30 -14.39
CA GLU A 744 15.68 12.48 -15.61
C GLU A 744 14.96 11.14 -15.41
N ARG A 745 15.23 10.44 -14.30
CA ARG A 745 14.53 9.19 -13.96
C ARG A 745 13.03 9.40 -13.76
N TYR A 746 12.65 10.49 -13.12
CA TYR A 746 11.25 10.89 -12.99
C TYR A 746 10.60 11.15 -14.36
N TYR A 747 11.25 11.92 -15.24
CA TYR A 747 10.79 12.20 -16.59
C TYR A 747 10.57 10.91 -17.40
N LEU A 748 11.53 9.99 -17.36
CA LEU A 748 11.43 8.68 -18.02
C LEU A 748 10.18 7.90 -17.56
N VAL A 749 10.01 7.77 -16.23
CA VAL A 749 8.88 7.03 -15.64
C VAL A 749 7.54 7.68 -15.98
N VAL A 750 7.45 9.01 -15.92
CA VAL A 750 6.22 9.74 -16.25
C VAL A 750 5.81 9.53 -17.69
N ILE A 751 6.77 9.55 -18.62
CA ILE A 751 6.51 9.28 -20.05
C ILE A 751 6.05 7.85 -20.26
N GLU A 752 6.78 6.86 -19.74
CA GLU A 752 6.45 5.43 -19.93
C GLU A 752 5.08 5.06 -19.34
N THR A 753 4.67 5.74 -18.28
CA THR A 753 3.35 5.56 -17.64
C THR A 753 2.27 6.48 -18.20
N ALA A 754 2.59 7.34 -19.17
CA ALA A 754 1.68 8.37 -19.71
C ALA A 754 1.03 9.24 -18.61
N PHE A 755 1.77 9.56 -17.55
CA PHE A 755 1.33 10.55 -16.57
C PHE A 755 1.59 11.95 -17.12
N PRO A 756 0.73 12.95 -16.82
CA PRO A 756 1.03 14.33 -17.20
C PRO A 756 2.15 14.92 -16.34
N LEU A 757 3.07 15.65 -16.96
CA LEU A 757 4.09 16.43 -16.25
C LEU A 757 3.49 17.68 -15.59
N PRO A 758 4.11 18.19 -14.51
CA PRO A 758 3.80 19.49 -13.94
C PRO A 758 4.00 20.61 -14.97
N PRO A 759 3.19 21.69 -14.93
CA PRO A 759 3.48 22.86 -15.76
C PRO A 759 4.85 23.44 -15.40
N GLY A 760 5.54 24.01 -16.40
CA GLY A 760 6.89 24.57 -16.28
C GLY A 760 8.03 23.56 -16.12
N PHE A 761 7.72 22.25 -16.02
CA PHE A 761 8.75 21.22 -15.86
C PHE A 761 9.75 21.19 -17.02
N ASP A 762 9.29 21.31 -18.26
CA ASP A 762 10.18 21.26 -19.44
C ASP A 762 11.20 22.40 -19.43
N ALA A 763 10.77 23.63 -19.10
CA ALA A 763 11.65 24.79 -18.98
C ALA A 763 12.69 24.59 -17.88
N PHE A 764 12.23 24.15 -16.70
CA PHE A 764 13.08 23.82 -15.56
C PHE A 764 14.10 22.72 -15.88
N PHE A 765 13.65 21.63 -16.50
CA PHE A 765 14.49 20.48 -16.79
C PHE A 765 15.53 20.81 -17.87
N ALA A 766 15.18 21.63 -18.86
CA ALA A 766 16.11 22.20 -19.82
C ALA A 766 17.14 23.12 -19.15
N ALA A 767 16.73 24.01 -18.24
CA ALA A 767 17.64 24.88 -17.48
C ALA A 767 18.64 24.07 -16.64
N LEU A 768 18.15 23.06 -15.93
CA LEU A 768 18.98 22.18 -15.12
C LEU A 768 19.95 21.36 -16.00
N GLY A 769 19.47 20.80 -17.11
CA GLY A 769 20.30 20.08 -18.07
C GLY A 769 21.37 20.96 -18.72
N PHE A 770 21.05 22.21 -19.06
CA PHE A 770 22.00 23.16 -19.64
C PHE A 770 23.16 23.47 -18.69
N ARG A 771 22.87 23.56 -17.38
CA ARG A 771 23.88 23.81 -16.34
C ARG A 771 24.71 22.55 -16.03
N CYS A 772 24.10 21.38 -16.08
CA CYS A 772 24.70 20.11 -15.62
C CYS A 772 25.45 19.33 -16.71
N LEU A 773 25.13 19.55 -17.99
CA LEU A 773 25.71 18.79 -19.10
C LEU A 773 26.69 19.64 -19.91
N ASP A 774 27.69 18.99 -20.51
CA ASP A 774 28.46 19.61 -21.58
C ASP A 774 27.52 20.02 -22.72
N PHE A 775 27.77 21.18 -23.34
CA PHE A 775 26.88 21.73 -24.35
C PHE A 775 26.64 20.78 -25.53
N ARG A 776 27.63 19.96 -25.93
CA ARG A 776 27.43 18.95 -27.00
C ARG A 776 26.45 17.87 -26.56
N LEU A 777 26.57 17.41 -25.31
CA LEU A 777 25.66 16.41 -24.76
C LEU A 777 24.25 16.99 -24.56
N PHE A 778 24.15 18.23 -24.08
CA PHE A 778 22.89 18.95 -23.98
C PHE A 778 22.16 19.01 -25.32
N ILE A 779 22.86 19.38 -26.41
CA ILE A 779 22.25 19.40 -27.75
C ILE A 779 21.83 18.00 -28.20
N GLN A 780 22.57 16.94 -27.86
CA GLN A 780 22.12 15.57 -28.17
C GLN A 780 20.84 15.19 -27.43
N TYR A 781 20.65 15.66 -26.21
CA TYR A 781 19.42 15.47 -25.45
C TYR A 781 18.24 16.23 -26.08
N VAL A 782 18.48 17.45 -26.55
CA VAL A 782 17.50 18.25 -27.30
C VAL A 782 17.12 17.57 -28.62
N ASP A 783 18.12 17.09 -29.37
CA ASP A 783 17.89 16.44 -30.67
C ASP A 783 17.12 15.11 -30.54
N ARG A 784 17.15 14.48 -29.36
CA ARG A 784 16.40 13.26 -29.04
C ARG A 784 15.04 13.52 -28.36
N ASP A 785 14.60 14.78 -28.27
CA ASP A 785 13.36 15.20 -27.58
C ASP A 785 13.31 14.79 -26.09
N VAL A 786 14.48 14.61 -25.46
CA VAL A 786 14.59 14.38 -24.01
C VAL A 786 14.50 15.71 -23.26
N LEU A 787 15.27 16.71 -23.69
CA LEU A 787 15.19 18.08 -23.18
C LEU A 787 14.43 18.96 -24.16
N ARG A 788 13.23 19.40 -23.79
CA ARG A 788 12.38 20.21 -24.64
C ARG A 788 12.66 21.68 -24.40
N LEU A 789 13.04 22.38 -25.46
CA LEU A 789 13.26 23.82 -25.41
C LEU A 789 11.91 24.54 -25.39
N THR A 790 11.69 25.38 -24.38
CA THR A 790 10.51 26.25 -24.28
C THR A 790 10.90 27.70 -24.52
N ALA A 791 9.92 28.55 -24.84
CA ALA A 791 10.17 29.99 -24.98
C ALA A 791 10.64 30.61 -23.65
N ASP A 792 10.17 30.10 -22.51
CA ASP A 792 10.56 30.53 -21.17
C ASP A 792 12.03 30.22 -20.88
N PHE A 793 12.49 29.00 -21.16
CA PHE A 793 13.90 28.64 -21.06
C PHE A 793 14.79 29.51 -21.96
N ILE A 794 14.37 29.74 -23.21
CA ILE A 794 15.15 30.58 -24.13
C ILE A 794 15.19 32.04 -23.66
N ARG A 795 14.11 32.59 -23.12
CA ARG A 795 14.13 33.93 -22.51
C ARG A 795 15.14 33.99 -21.38
N GLN A 796 15.17 32.98 -20.51
CA GLN A 796 16.18 32.88 -19.46
C GLN A 796 17.61 32.82 -20.01
N VAL A 797 17.87 32.00 -21.04
CA VAL A 797 19.17 31.92 -21.74
C VAL A 797 19.60 33.28 -22.29
N LEU A 798 18.67 34.09 -22.78
CA LEU A 798 18.95 35.41 -23.32
C LEU A 798 19.31 36.43 -22.22
N GLU A 799 18.67 36.33 -21.07
CA GLU A 799 18.87 37.19 -19.89
C GLU A 799 20.14 36.85 -19.11
N ASP A 800 20.40 35.55 -18.85
CA ASP A 800 21.49 35.10 -17.97
C ASP A 800 22.87 35.12 -18.64
N LEU A 801 22.93 34.84 -19.96
CA LEU A 801 24.19 34.75 -20.68
C LEU A 801 24.56 36.10 -21.33
N GLU A 802 25.77 36.57 -21.12
CA GLU A 802 26.30 37.74 -21.82
C GLU A 802 26.51 37.46 -23.31
N ASP A 803 26.45 38.50 -24.15
CA ASP A 803 26.64 38.41 -25.61
C ASP A 803 28.14 38.32 -26.02
N THR A 804 28.85 37.33 -25.46
CA THR A 804 30.20 36.95 -25.94
C THR A 804 30.10 36.18 -27.27
N PRO A 805 31.16 36.16 -28.13
CA PRO A 805 31.11 35.45 -29.41
C PRO A 805 30.69 33.96 -29.30
N SER A 806 31.11 33.29 -28.22
CA SER A 806 30.75 31.91 -27.91
C SER A 806 29.27 31.77 -27.51
N ASN A 807 28.80 32.63 -26.61
CA ASN A 807 27.41 32.61 -26.14
C ASN A 807 26.42 33.02 -27.23
N VAL A 808 26.79 33.96 -28.10
CA VAL A 808 26.00 34.34 -29.27
C VAL A 808 25.76 33.14 -30.20
N ARG A 809 26.78 32.28 -30.37
CA ARG A 809 26.63 31.03 -31.13
C ARG A 809 25.70 30.04 -30.44
N ILE A 810 25.80 29.89 -29.12
CA ILE A 810 24.92 29.04 -28.31
C ILE A 810 23.47 29.52 -28.42
N LYS A 811 23.22 30.81 -28.13
CA LYS A 811 21.90 31.46 -28.24
C LYS A 811 21.27 31.23 -29.61
N TYR A 812 22.02 31.49 -30.69
CA TYR A 812 21.54 31.26 -32.05
C TYR A 812 21.18 29.78 -32.30
N GLN A 813 22.06 28.84 -31.92
CA GLN A 813 21.82 27.41 -32.09
C GLN A 813 20.56 26.96 -31.34
N LEU A 814 20.36 27.39 -30.10
CA LEU A 814 19.19 27.03 -29.29
C LEU A 814 17.89 27.60 -29.88
N ILE A 815 17.87 28.88 -30.29
CA ILE A 815 16.68 29.49 -30.88
C ILE A 815 16.29 28.77 -32.19
N THR A 816 17.26 28.37 -33.02
CA THR A 816 16.97 27.67 -34.29
C THR A 816 16.39 26.27 -34.11
N LYS A 817 16.44 25.69 -32.91
CA LYS A 817 15.86 24.37 -32.59
C LYS A 817 14.38 24.47 -32.19
N LEU A 818 13.87 25.66 -31.89
CA LEU A 818 12.44 25.88 -31.62
C LEU A 818 11.58 25.80 -32.89
N PRO A 819 10.26 25.51 -32.77
CA PRO A 819 9.30 25.72 -33.84
C PRO A 819 9.38 27.15 -34.37
N LYS A 820 9.23 27.33 -35.70
CA LYS A 820 9.45 28.62 -36.38
C LYS A 820 8.75 29.81 -35.71
N GLU A 821 7.50 29.64 -35.27
CA GLU A 821 6.72 30.70 -34.63
C GLU A 821 7.33 31.13 -33.28
N GLN A 822 7.72 30.18 -32.44
CA GLN A 822 8.36 30.43 -31.15
C GLN A 822 9.78 30.99 -31.33
N ALA A 823 10.53 30.46 -32.30
CA ALA A 823 11.86 30.94 -32.64
C ALA A 823 11.85 32.41 -33.06
N MET A 824 10.87 32.82 -33.88
CA MET A 824 10.72 34.21 -34.33
C MET A 824 10.42 35.16 -33.16
N GLY A 825 9.57 34.75 -32.21
CA GLY A 825 9.32 35.53 -30.98
C GLY A 825 10.57 35.71 -30.12
N CYS A 826 11.37 34.65 -29.95
CA CYS A 826 12.63 34.70 -29.21
C CYS A 826 13.68 35.59 -29.91
N PHE A 827 13.77 35.50 -31.24
CA PHE A 827 14.62 36.39 -32.03
C PHE A 827 14.20 37.87 -31.86
N GLN A 828 12.89 38.16 -31.89
CA GLN A 828 12.40 39.52 -31.65
C GLN A 828 12.83 40.05 -30.28
N HIS A 829 12.79 39.21 -29.25
CA HIS A 829 13.18 39.59 -27.88
C HIS A 829 14.69 39.81 -27.72
N TRP A 830 15.54 39.01 -28.36
CA TRP A 830 17.01 39.11 -28.19
C TRP A 830 17.60 40.41 -28.77
N GLY A 831 17.07 40.93 -29.88
CA GLY A 831 17.53 42.20 -30.47
C GLY A 831 18.98 42.23 -30.99
N ASN A 832 19.72 41.12 -30.95
CA ASN A 832 21.12 41.04 -31.42
C ASN A 832 21.22 41.18 -32.96
N LYS A 833 22.38 41.63 -33.47
CA LYS A 833 22.71 41.77 -34.89
C LYS A 833 22.34 40.52 -35.72
N ILE A 834 22.61 39.32 -35.20
CA ILE A 834 22.28 38.06 -35.88
C ILE A 834 20.77 37.86 -35.99
N SER A 835 20.03 38.20 -34.94
CA SER A 835 18.57 38.14 -34.93
C SER A 835 17.97 39.12 -35.94
N ILE A 836 18.48 40.35 -36.03
CA ILE A 836 18.04 41.36 -37.00
C ILE A 836 18.21 40.83 -38.43
N LYS A 837 19.38 40.25 -38.75
CA LYS A 837 19.64 39.62 -40.06
C LYS A 837 18.74 38.42 -40.34
N TYR A 838 18.57 37.52 -39.38
CA TYR A 838 17.73 36.34 -39.54
C TYR A 838 16.27 36.73 -39.82
N ARG A 839 15.74 37.69 -39.06
CA ARG A 839 14.40 38.24 -39.23
C ARG A 839 14.21 38.88 -40.61
N ALA A 840 15.13 39.75 -41.02
CA ALA A 840 15.10 40.37 -42.35
C ALA A 840 15.14 39.31 -43.47
N ASN A 841 16.03 38.32 -43.37
CA ASN A 841 16.14 37.25 -44.35
C ASN A 841 14.89 36.36 -44.44
N GLN A 842 14.29 35.98 -43.30
CA GLN A 842 13.06 35.17 -43.30
C GLN A 842 11.89 35.94 -43.91
N TYR A 843 11.75 37.23 -43.57
CA TYR A 843 10.71 38.07 -44.11
C TYR A 843 10.84 38.23 -45.63
N VAL A 844 12.05 38.55 -46.10
CA VAL A 844 12.39 38.60 -47.54
C VAL A 844 12.13 37.27 -48.23
N GLN A 845 12.57 36.14 -47.65
CA GLN A 845 12.30 34.81 -48.23
C GLN A 845 10.81 34.51 -48.33
N ASN A 846 10.00 34.90 -47.35
CA ASN A 846 8.56 34.69 -47.39
C ASN A 846 7.88 35.51 -48.49
N ILE A 847 8.28 36.77 -48.68
CA ILE A 847 7.81 37.62 -49.80
C ILE A 847 8.18 36.98 -51.14
N LEU A 848 9.42 36.48 -51.26
CA LEU A 848 9.90 35.90 -52.51
C LEU A 848 9.30 34.51 -52.81
N LYS A 849 8.92 33.72 -51.79
CA LYS A 849 8.34 32.37 -51.91
C LYS A 849 6.83 32.33 -52.17
N GLN A 850 6.09 33.41 -51.97
CA GLN A 850 4.62 33.46 -52.17
C GLN A 850 4.17 33.38 -53.65
N VAL A 851 4.99 32.87 -54.57
CA VAL A 851 4.67 32.81 -56.01
C VAL A 851 4.93 31.41 -56.58
N PRO A 852 3.89 30.63 -56.89
CA PRO A 852 3.92 29.69 -58.00
C PRO A 852 3.55 30.45 -59.28
N GLY A 853 4.52 30.70 -60.16
CA GLY A 853 4.29 31.22 -61.51
C GLY A 853 4.15 32.75 -61.62
N ALA A 854 5.28 33.45 -61.68
CA ALA A 854 5.35 34.73 -62.38
C ALA A 854 6.66 34.75 -63.16
N SER A 855 6.54 34.93 -64.47
CA SER A 855 7.65 35.23 -65.37
C SER A 855 8.49 36.39 -64.82
N PHE A 856 9.81 36.23 -64.83
CA PHE A 856 10.72 37.35 -64.64
C PHE A 856 10.48 38.36 -65.76
N PRO A 857 10.17 39.64 -65.48
CA PRO A 857 10.40 40.68 -66.46
C PRO A 857 11.92 40.81 -66.60
N GLU A 858 12.38 40.58 -67.82
CA GLU A 858 13.75 40.83 -68.28
C GLU A 858 14.19 42.21 -67.77
N ALA A 859 15.28 42.25 -67.00
CA ALA A 859 15.86 43.50 -66.53
C ALA A 859 16.40 44.26 -67.75
N SER A 860 15.66 45.25 -68.23
CA SER A 860 16.22 46.27 -69.10
C SER A 860 17.23 47.08 -68.31
N LEU A 861 18.51 46.79 -68.57
CA LEU A 861 19.63 47.65 -68.24
C LEU A 861 19.35 49.06 -68.80
N PRO A 862 19.53 50.15 -68.04
CA PRO A 862 19.55 51.47 -68.64
C PRO A 862 20.82 51.63 -69.47
N ASP A 863 20.63 51.93 -70.74
CA ASP A 863 21.66 52.17 -71.75
C ASP A 863 22.73 53.15 -71.29
N SER A 864 23.97 52.67 -71.29
CA SER A 864 25.15 53.50 -71.47
C SER A 864 25.21 53.97 -72.91
N THR A 865 24.86 55.22 -73.19
CA THR A 865 25.54 56.17 -74.11
C THR A 865 24.60 57.29 -74.60
N SER A 866 24.86 58.54 -74.19
CA SER A 866 25.09 59.65 -75.13
C SER A 866 25.52 60.91 -74.35
N MET A 867 26.45 61.63 -74.97
CA MET A 867 27.23 62.73 -74.43
C MET A 867 26.43 64.03 -74.23
N GLY A 868 26.97 64.92 -73.38
CA GLY A 868 26.60 66.34 -73.41
C GLY A 868 27.30 67.16 -72.34
N ALA A 869 28.53 67.60 -72.62
CA ALA A 869 29.28 68.53 -71.80
C ALA A 869 28.58 69.91 -71.74
N SER A 870 28.45 70.51 -70.55
CA SER A 870 28.68 71.96 -70.33
C SER A 870 28.59 72.36 -68.85
N ALA A 871 29.73 72.86 -68.38
CA ALA A 871 29.93 74.06 -67.56
C ALA A 871 29.11 74.33 -66.27
N SER A 872 29.89 74.57 -65.22
CA SER A 872 29.90 75.75 -64.34
C SER A 872 29.52 75.55 -62.87
N LEU A 873 30.51 75.94 -62.06
CA LEU A 873 30.51 76.13 -60.62
C LEU A 873 29.40 77.09 -60.15
N SER A 874 28.73 76.76 -59.04
CA SER A 874 28.63 77.67 -57.88
C SER A 874 27.95 76.99 -56.67
N GLY A 875 28.44 77.28 -55.46
CA GLY A 875 27.56 77.44 -54.30
C GLY A 875 27.39 76.30 -53.30
N SER A 876 28.43 75.99 -52.53
CA SER A 876 28.43 75.97 -51.05
C SER A 876 27.20 75.42 -50.28
N ARG A 877 27.31 74.25 -49.64
CA ARG A 877 27.41 74.05 -48.17
C ARG A 877 27.15 72.60 -47.73
N THR A 878 28.19 71.99 -47.16
CA THR A 878 28.18 71.04 -46.02
C THR A 878 27.04 70.01 -45.91
N ALA A 879 27.26 68.80 -46.44
CA ALA A 879 26.70 67.56 -45.90
C ALA A 879 27.79 66.47 -45.94
N THR A 880 27.95 65.77 -44.82
CA THR A 880 28.90 64.70 -44.55
C THR A 880 28.86 63.56 -45.59
N PRO A 881 29.99 62.94 -45.97
CA PRO A 881 30.03 61.88 -46.96
C PRO A 881 29.72 60.52 -46.32
N THR A 882 28.45 60.17 -46.14
CA THR A 882 28.07 58.81 -45.70
C THR A 882 26.85 58.19 -46.41
N ASN A 883 26.19 58.87 -47.35
CA ASN A 883 24.99 58.34 -48.02
C ASN A 883 25.11 58.40 -49.56
N LEU A 884 26.01 57.60 -50.14
CA LEU A 884 25.89 57.22 -51.54
C LEU A 884 25.02 55.96 -51.61
N PRO A 885 23.90 55.95 -52.38
CA PRO A 885 23.03 54.78 -52.48
C PRO A 885 23.80 53.65 -53.16
N PHE A 886 23.89 52.49 -52.51
CA PHE A 886 24.45 51.28 -53.12
C PHE A 886 23.41 50.75 -54.15
N PRO A 887 23.65 50.90 -55.47
CA PRO A 887 22.60 50.70 -56.48
C PRO A 887 21.93 49.33 -56.42
N PRO A 888 22.66 48.21 -56.21
CA PRO A 888 22.04 46.88 -56.10
C PRO A 888 21.07 46.74 -54.93
N LEU A 889 21.41 47.28 -53.75
CA LEU A 889 20.53 47.23 -52.57
C LEU A 889 19.32 48.15 -52.75
N SER A 890 19.52 49.34 -53.32
CA SER A 890 18.41 50.26 -53.60
C SER A 890 17.40 49.69 -54.62
N THR A 891 17.87 48.97 -55.64
CA THR A 891 17.01 48.27 -56.61
C THR A 891 16.29 47.08 -55.97
N PHE A 892 16.99 46.34 -55.10
CA PHE A 892 16.41 45.22 -54.37
C PHE A 892 15.30 45.66 -53.39
N LEU A 893 15.53 46.74 -52.63
CA LEU A 893 14.52 47.31 -51.73
C LEU A 893 13.29 47.80 -52.48
N LYS A 894 13.46 48.48 -53.62
CA LYS A 894 12.34 48.88 -54.51
C LYS A 894 11.54 47.67 -55.01
N LEU A 895 12.19 46.56 -55.33
CA LEU A 895 11.52 45.33 -55.75
C LEU A 895 10.72 44.69 -54.61
N LEU A 896 11.24 44.72 -53.38
CA LEU A 896 10.51 44.27 -52.19
C LEU A 896 9.31 45.18 -51.87
N GLU A 897 9.48 46.50 -51.94
CA GLU A 897 8.42 47.50 -51.77
C GLU A 897 7.31 47.37 -52.82
N GLN A 898 7.64 46.99 -54.06
CA GLN A 898 6.67 46.69 -55.10
C GLN A 898 5.88 45.40 -54.83
N LYS A 899 6.52 44.40 -54.21
CA LYS A 899 5.94 43.09 -53.90
C LYS A 899 5.10 43.09 -52.62
N ASP A 900 5.48 43.88 -51.63
CA ASP A 900 4.70 44.12 -50.41
C ASP A 900 4.59 45.63 -50.15
N PRO A 901 3.55 46.31 -50.68
CA PRO A 901 3.38 47.76 -50.53
C PRO A 901 3.18 48.20 -49.07
N LYS A 902 2.99 47.27 -48.12
CA LYS A 902 2.95 47.58 -46.70
C LYS A 902 4.31 48.07 -46.19
N LEU A 903 5.42 47.71 -46.82
CA LEU A 903 6.79 48.12 -46.44
C LEU A 903 7.04 49.63 -46.46
N ILE A 904 6.20 50.39 -47.17
CA ILE A 904 6.28 51.85 -47.32
C ILE A 904 5.46 52.56 -46.22
N SER A 905 4.50 51.87 -45.60
CA SER A 905 3.59 52.47 -44.61
C SER A 905 4.19 52.47 -43.19
N ARG A 906 4.04 53.59 -42.46
CA ARG A 906 4.35 53.66 -41.03
C ARG A 906 3.55 52.66 -40.18
N ASP A 907 2.44 52.15 -40.70
CA ASP A 907 1.64 51.11 -40.04
C ASP A 907 2.29 49.72 -40.11
N ALA A 908 3.23 49.46 -41.03
CA ALA A 908 3.95 48.18 -41.08
C ALA A 908 4.90 47.99 -39.89
N GLN A 909 5.51 49.06 -39.39
CA GLN A 909 6.26 49.02 -38.12
C GLN A 909 5.38 48.58 -36.93
N ARG A 910 4.07 48.88 -36.95
CA ARG A 910 3.15 48.52 -35.87
C ARG A 910 2.59 47.09 -35.99
N ILE A 911 2.51 46.53 -37.18
CA ILE A 911 1.85 45.23 -37.43
C ILE A 911 2.85 44.07 -37.52
N THR A 912 4.01 44.26 -38.16
CA THR A 912 5.02 43.20 -38.34
C THR A 912 6.38 43.52 -37.69
N GLY A 913 6.57 44.78 -37.25
CA GLY A 913 7.85 45.26 -36.75
C GLY A 913 8.93 45.37 -37.83
N MET A 914 8.57 45.33 -39.12
CA MET A 914 9.52 45.39 -40.25
C MET A 914 9.09 46.47 -41.26
N ASP A 915 10.05 47.31 -41.67
CA ASP A 915 9.91 48.28 -42.74
C ASP A 915 11.12 48.22 -43.70
N SER A 916 11.06 48.94 -44.82
CA SER A 916 12.15 48.99 -45.81
C SER A 916 13.49 49.42 -45.18
N ARG A 917 13.45 50.34 -44.19
CA ARG A 917 14.62 50.82 -43.46
C ARG A 917 15.25 49.74 -42.58
N PHE A 918 14.46 48.92 -41.91
CA PHE A 918 14.93 47.81 -41.08
C PHE A 918 15.67 46.76 -41.93
N ILE A 919 15.16 46.46 -43.14
CA ILE A 919 15.79 45.53 -44.07
C ILE A 919 17.11 46.11 -44.62
N GLU A 920 17.10 47.41 -44.96
CA GLU A 920 18.30 48.13 -45.38
C GLU A 920 19.37 48.15 -44.28
N GLU A 921 18.99 48.49 -43.04
CA GLU A 921 19.90 48.47 -41.89
C GLU A 921 20.44 47.07 -41.61
N ALA A 922 19.61 46.03 -41.70
CA ALA A 922 20.03 44.65 -41.53
C ALA A 922 21.07 44.22 -42.58
N ALA A 923 20.89 44.64 -43.84
CA ALA A 923 21.80 44.35 -44.95
C ALA A 923 23.14 45.09 -44.82
N LEU A 924 23.15 46.26 -44.19
CA LEU A 924 24.33 47.11 -44.04
C LEU A 924 25.13 46.85 -42.74
N LEU A 925 24.68 45.95 -41.86
CA LEU A 925 25.30 45.67 -40.56
C LEU A 925 26.80 45.28 -40.65
N ASP A 926 27.20 44.45 -41.63
CA ASP A 926 28.61 44.01 -41.79
C ASP A 926 29.50 45.11 -42.40
N SER A 927 28.93 45.94 -43.26
CA SER A 927 29.60 47.08 -43.90
C SER A 927 29.90 48.19 -42.89
N LYS A 928 29.04 48.35 -41.87
CA LYS A 928 29.26 49.31 -40.78
C LYS A 928 30.38 48.87 -39.86
N ASP A 929 30.45 47.60 -39.45
CA ASP A 929 31.52 47.10 -38.55
C ASP A 929 32.92 47.17 -39.17
N SER A 930 33.03 46.96 -40.49
CA SER A 930 34.28 47.09 -41.24
C SER A 930 34.77 48.56 -41.35
N LEU A 931 33.84 49.52 -41.43
CA LEU A 931 34.15 50.96 -41.34
C LEU A 931 34.57 51.37 -39.92
N THR A 932 33.93 50.82 -38.87
CA THR A 932 34.27 51.13 -37.46
C THR A 932 35.61 50.51 -37.05
N GLN A 933 35.96 49.32 -37.52
CA GLN A 933 37.29 48.72 -37.32
C GLN A 933 38.39 49.52 -38.05
N GLN A 934 38.11 50.02 -39.26
CA GLN A 934 39.04 50.94 -39.95
C GLN A 934 39.17 52.30 -39.26
N ALA A 935 38.14 52.78 -38.56
CA ALA A 935 38.20 54.00 -37.76
C ALA A 935 39.01 53.82 -36.46
N TYR A 936 38.89 52.68 -35.77
CA TYR A 936 39.69 52.37 -34.56
C TYR A 936 41.17 52.17 -34.86
N ILE A 937 41.52 51.59 -36.02
CA ILE A 937 42.92 51.49 -36.48
C ILE A 937 43.48 52.88 -36.87
N LYS A 938 42.62 53.85 -37.19
CA LYS A 938 43.02 55.23 -37.48
C LYS A 938 43.05 56.16 -36.26
N SER A 939 42.52 55.75 -35.10
CA SER A 939 42.48 56.56 -33.88
C SER A 939 43.44 56.09 -32.77
N GLY A 940 44.38 55.20 -33.08
CA GLY A 940 45.49 54.86 -32.17
C GLY A 940 46.57 55.94 -32.19
N PHE A 941 46.34 57.01 -31.43
CA PHE A 941 47.33 57.88 -30.80
C PHE A 941 46.93 58.10 -29.35
#